data_AF-A0A1T4XYE4-F1
#
_entry.id   AF-A0A1T4XYE4-F1
#
_cell.length_a   1.000
_cell.length_b   1.000
_cell.length_c   1.000
_cell.angle_alpha   90.00
_cell.angle_beta   90.00
_cell.angle_gamma   90.00
#
_symmetry.space_group_name_H-M   'P 1'
#
loop_
_entity.id
_entity.type
_entity.pdbx_description
1 polymer ?
#
loop_
_entity_poly.entity_id
_entity_poly.type
_entity_poly.pdbx_seq_one_letter_code
_entity_poly.pdbx_strand_id
1 'polypeptide(L)'
;MLAGAVYFAASLIIFRDVLTAIPSVLRGDAVIAGDELVPFFNWHSQLLDQAAGQFNELVNGYEFRVRYAFLTTWLRYYTILPFAILIVIPALFWAAYLTVARFMDRVFTSVSSQAIYLATFFPVSLIYLIMVYSKITHFYTLILGLVLMTISSLWMLYALLFAGRRWKRYMLIACIATLLNPAIHYLILFSLFFALTIVTLLVGEIGNWIRKGGPARLGMLPRRVHRLVVERGRARRLLAWFRLWSATTTGRTVLAFGMYALITLVPYALFVKYVALAGVSNLSDTVPGDFYFIQDASVSWLHELSWDLAGITDKILFGDYLAKVPRYPDAIYTLLLFVPLVIPAVRRRLFRTRPHRQLLGVIYVAIGFALWATIGYGEPLWFPTFHRTLAALAITANDSHSAIGNLVVTAAGTVVQILRFPHRFQLILFMLAPLVMSLTLAYLIDVVSGRWLRHSPRKRPRVRASRPARASRPLRNPTKTQARTELLVKLLATACIGAVFFTPFWSNDPYRSVFGSGNMAGFLSPFPLDDLKQVKQALNELPEGKTVVLPPTETAKLVADSNGVDHKFIDKFFIYYLDKPSYYYGLTGDVKNKFEFFLILRGLYYQQDWWINVARDINVKYIIVNRKIHSNNGVGAEYLPNVESYVEPGLARLKDDVTLRFQNSSYALYEITDQPKADRPTLLVDSSWQSYLDLVFSRRNLSRCYTFEFTPYFDPKTVRQDSPITLLTDDEPTSALDLYLLDHPDAISGPDTRMFAFNPDVVASNYYLSPMFRSFLLFSNTKWNRTGMITPGVFGTLRGSFIGLPRATEISVPVKVANAGRYHVLMRTANTANTLHVTAPSLGYDQTMELRSSAENVKMFAAGDVYKTDRVAVDTSGMSVDQLESEFPDQLVPVNFGYSYQDLGVVDADAGSHTFSIDKTDTNPMLFEGIMLVPDDVYQTLELPSNVTPITNPDDLGCSEHTESAGGKDGYVDPAANPEHANLTQDELLNLAAADVQDLEPPAGGVVGSSWIGIGLTVLLLAFSGLLVRWRARLRPDEPDEPDPEDSTHPSTEKESP
;
A
#
# COMPACT_ATOMS: atom_id res chain seq x y z
N MET A 1 -33.28 -14.58 -4.81
CA MET A 1 -33.26 -15.97 -4.32
C MET A 1 -32.44 -16.85 -5.23
N LEU A 2 -32.83 -17.10 -6.49
CA LEU A 2 -32.06 -17.97 -7.41
C LEU A 2 -30.58 -17.58 -7.55
N ALA A 3 -30.27 -16.31 -7.84
CA ALA A 3 -28.88 -15.84 -7.91
C ALA A 3 -28.08 -16.08 -6.61
N GLY A 4 -28.72 -15.93 -5.45
CA GLY A 4 -28.11 -16.26 -4.17
C GLY A 4 -27.81 -17.75 -4.05
N ALA A 5 -28.77 -18.62 -4.37
CA ALA A 5 -28.55 -20.07 -4.39
C ALA A 5 -27.40 -20.48 -5.32
N VAL A 6 -27.27 -19.83 -6.48
CA VAL A 6 -26.14 -20.04 -7.40
C VAL A 6 -24.81 -19.63 -6.77
N TYR A 7 -24.73 -18.46 -6.11
CA TYR A 7 -23.50 -18.05 -5.43
C TYR A 7 -23.10 -19.00 -4.31
N PHE A 8 -24.05 -19.45 -3.48
CA PHE A 8 -23.78 -20.41 -2.42
C PHE A 8 -23.37 -21.78 -2.99
N ALA A 9 -24.05 -22.29 -4.02
CA ALA A 9 -23.68 -23.53 -4.67
C ALA A 9 -22.29 -23.45 -5.34
N ALA A 10 -22.00 -22.33 -6.02
CA ALA A 10 -20.70 -22.09 -6.62
C ALA A 10 -19.58 -22.01 -5.56
N SER A 11 -19.84 -21.40 -4.40
CA SER A 11 -18.91 -21.37 -3.26
C SER A 11 -18.50 -22.78 -2.82
N LEU A 12 -19.44 -23.73 -2.75
CA LEU A 12 -19.16 -25.12 -2.39
C LEU A 12 -18.29 -25.86 -3.43
N ILE A 13 -18.41 -25.48 -4.72
CA ILE A 13 -17.63 -26.08 -5.81
C ILE A 13 -16.22 -25.47 -5.89
N ILE A 14 -16.16 -24.13 -5.82
CA ILE A 14 -14.91 -23.37 -5.88
C ILE A 14 -14.05 -23.65 -4.65
N PHE A 15 -14.63 -23.68 -3.45
CA PHE A 15 -13.89 -23.91 -2.20
C PHE A 15 -14.11 -25.32 -1.66
N ARG A 16 -14.24 -26.31 -2.55
CA ARG A 16 -14.47 -27.71 -2.16
C ARG A 16 -13.37 -28.27 -1.26
N ASP A 17 -12.11 -27.84 -1.44
CA ASP A 17 -11.00 -28.32 -0.64
C ASP A 17 -11.11 -27.79 0.81
N VAL A 18 -11.51 -26.52 0.97
CA VAL A 18 -11.87 -25.93 2.27
C VAL A 18 -13.01 -26.69 2.92
N LEU A 19 -14.05 -27.05 2.16
CA LEU A 19 -15.18 -27.84 2.66
C LEU A 19 -14.72 -29.21 3.17
N THR A 20 -13.84 -29.90 2.43
CA THR A 20 -13.29 -31.20 2.84
C THR A 20 -12.35 -31.12 4.04
N ALA A 21 -11.70 -29.97 4.26
CA ALA A 21 -10.78 -29.75 5.36
C ALA A 21 -11.47 -29.45 6.71
N ILE A 22 -12.76 -29.11 6.73
CA ILE A 22 -13.47 -28.74 7.97
C ILE A 22 -13.28 -29.76 9.11
N PRO A 23 -13.42 -31.09 8.90
CA PRO A 23 -13.25 -32.05 9.98
C PRO A 23 -11.85 -32.06 10.60
N SER A 24 -10.79 -31.96 9.79
CA SER A 24 -9.40 -31.94 10.29
C SER A 24 -9.08 -30.63 11.00
N VAL A 25 -9.61 -29.50 10.51
CA VAL A 25 -9.48 -28.19 11.16
C VAL A 25 -10.18 -28.18 12.52
N LEU A 26 -11.38 -28.75 12.63
CA LEU A 26 -12.12 -28.82 13.91
C LEU A 26 -11.46 -29.73 14.94
N ARG A 27 -10.78 -30.80 14.51
CA ARG A 27 -9.93 -31.63 15.38
C ARG A 27 -8.61 -30.96 15.74
N GLY A 28 -8.24 -29.90 15.04
CA GLY A 28 -6.97 -29.21 15.19
C GLY A 28 -5.79 -29.93 14.53
N ASP A 29 -6.04 -30.92 13.66
CA ASP A 29 -5.00 -31.69 12.95
C ASP A 29 -4.38 -30.86 11.82
N ALA A 30 -5.15 -29.93 11.25
CA ALA A 30 -4.70 -29.05 10.18
C ALA A 30 -5.28 -27.64 10.33
N VAL A 31 -4.73 -26.70 9.57
CA VAL A 31 -5.20 -25.32 9.55
C VAL A 31 -5.13 -24.74 8.14
N ILE A 32 -6.10 -23.89 7.79
CA ILE A 32 -6.03 -23.09 6.55
C ILE A 32 -5.25 -21.82 6.89
N ALA A 33 -4.06 -21.68 6.32
CA ALA A 33 -3.16 -20.56 6.55
C ALA A 33 -2.48 -20.13 5.24
N GLY A 34 -2.06 -18.87 5.18
CA GLY A 34 -1.34 -18.33 4.03
C GLY A 34 -0.67 -16.98 4.33
N ASP A 35 0.03 -16.39 3.35
CA ASP A 35 0.92 -15.20 3.47
C ASP A 35 0.38 -14.10 4.39
N GLU A 36 -0.92 -13.79 4.34
CA GLU A 36 -1.53 -12.76 5.20
C GLU A 36 -2.73 -13.26 6.00
N LEU A 37 -3.03 -14.55 5.90
CA LEU A 37 -4.13 -15.22 6.56
C LEU A 37 -3.59 -16.02 7.74
N VAL A 38 -3.29 -15.31 8.83
CA VAL A 38 -2.80 -15.90 10.07
C VAL A 38 -4.01 -16.20 10.99
N PRO A 39 -4.30 -17.48 11.30
CA PRO A 39 -5.57 -17.87 11.89
C PRO A 39 -5.51 -18.14 13.41
N PHE A 40 -4.35 -17.90 14.03
CA PHE A 40 -4.17 -18.03 15.47
C PHE A 40 -4.33 -16.68 16.15
N PHE A 41 -5.07 -16.69 17.26
CA PHE A 41 -5.36 -15.46 17.99
C PHE A 41 -5.53 -15.68 19.50
N ASN A 42 -4.79 -14.91 20.28
CA ASN A 42 -4.95 -14.80 21.72
C ASN A 42 -5.54 -13.42 22.06
N TRP A 43 -6.79 -13.38 22.53
CA TRP A 43 -7.51 -12.12 22.72
C TRP A 43 -6.97 -11.23 23.83
N HIS A 44 -6.20 -11.76 24.78
CA HIS A 44 -5.55 -10.91 25.79
C HIS A 44 -4.36 -10.18 25.16
N SER A 45 -3.33 -10.93 24.79
CA SER A 45 -2.06 -10.38 24.29
C SER A 45 -2.16 -9.68 22.94
N GLN A 46 -3.05 -10.15 22.06
CA GLN A 46 -3.12 -9.65 20.68
C GLN A 46 -4.23 -8.63 20.48
N LEU A 47 -5.29 -8.60 21.30
CA LEU A 47 -6.38 -7.61 21.17
C LEU A 47 -6.40 -6.58 22.28
N LEU A 48 -6.52 -7.02 23.53
CA LEU A 48 -6.76 -6.10 24.64
C LEU A 48 -5.51 -5.32 24.99
N ASP A 49 -4.38 -6.00 25.13
CA ASP A 49 -3.11 -5.36 25.45
C ASP A 49 -2.72 -4.40 24.31
N GLN A 50 -2.95 -4.81 23.06
CA GLN A 50 -2.72 -3.96 21.90
C GLN A 50 -3.68 -2.78 21.79
N ALA A 51 -4.97 -2.96 22.09
CA ALA A 51 -5.95 -1.88 22.12
C ALA A 51 -5.68 -0.89 23.27
N ALA A 52 -5.06 -1.35 24.37
CA ALA A 52 -4.58 -0.54 25.47
C ALA A 52 -3.26 0.18 25.16
N GLY A 53 -2.65 -0.06 23.98
CA GLY A 53 -1.38 0.56 23.60
C GLY A 53 -0.16 -0.04 24.30
N GLN A 54 -0.26 -1.27 24.80
CA GLN A 54 0.83 -1.95 25.52
C GLN A 54 1.84 -2.60 24.57
N PHE A 55 3.07 -2.73 25.03
CA PHE A 55 4.14 -3.45 24.34
C PHE A 55 3.79 -4.94 24.24
N ASN A 56 4.06 -5.56 23.10
CA ASN A 56 3.78 -6.98 22.89
C ASN A 56 5.06 -7.81 22.92
N GLU A 57 5.20 -8.66 23.93
CA GLU A 57 6.31 -9.62 24.03
C GLU A 57 6.33 -10.65 22.90
N LEU A 58 5.18 -10.96 22.27
CA LEU A 58 5.13 -11.90 21.15
C LEU A 58 5.84 -11.37 19.90
N VAL A 59 5.84 -10.06 19.68
CA VAL A 59 6.44 -9.45 18.48
C VAL A 59 7.60 -8.51 18.81
N ASN A 60 7.92 -8.36 20.10
CA ASN A 60 8.89 -7.40 20.64
C ASN A 60 8.66 -5.99 20.05
N GLY A 61 7.44 -5.48 20.16
CA GLY A 61 7.06 -4.19 19.58
C GLY A 61 5.58 -3.84 19.72
N TYR A 62 5.18 -2.67 19.20
CA TYR A 62 3.78 -2.23 19.18
C TYR A 62 3.08 -2.69 17.90
N GLU A 63 1.95 -3.39 18.04
CA GLU A 63 1.24 -3.91 16.87
C GLU A 63 0.07 -3.00 16.44
N PHE A 64 0.23 -2.40 15.26
CA PHE A 64 -0.78 -1.53 14.66
C PHE A 64 -1.96 -2.31 14.06
N ARG A 65 -1.72 -3.47 13.42
CA ARG A 65 -2.71 -4.13 12.53
C ARG A 65 -3.88 -4.78 13.28
N VAL A 66 -3.69 -5.24 14.52
CA VAL A 66 -4.75 -5.92 15.30
C VAL A 66 -5.76 -4.94 15.92
N ARG A 67 -5.39 -3.66 16.07
CA ARG A 67 -6.24 -2.59 16.65
C ARG A 67 -7.44 -2.20 15.79
N TYR A 68 -7.43 -2.53 14.50
CA TYR A 68 -8.35 -1.96 13.52
C TYR A 68 -9.76 -2.57 13.50
N ALA A 69 -9.90 -3.87 13.79
CA ALA A 69 -11.21 -4.51 13.69
C ALA A 69 -11.25 -5.87 14.41
N PHE A 70 -12.06 -5.97 15.45
CA PHE A 70 -12.41 -7.25 16.07
C PHE A 70 -12.97 -8.26 15.06
N LEU A 71 -13.82 -7.79 14.13
CA LEU A 71 -14.45 -8.64 13.11
C LEU A 71 -13.41 -9.31 12.20
N THR A 72 -12.35 -8.57 11.84
CA THR A 72 -11.20 -9.10 11.09
C THR A 72 -10.60 -10.29 11.81
N THR A 73 -10.32 -10.12 13.09
CA THR A 73 -9.62 -11.12 13.88
C THR A 73 -10.50 -12.36 14.12
N TRP A 74 -11.79 -12.13 14.36
CA TRP A 74 -12.76 -13.20 14.58
C TRP A 74 -13.01 -14.05 13.32
N LEU A 75 -13.15 -13.43 12.14
CA LEU A 75 -13.37 -14.16 10.87
C LEU A 75 -12.14 -14.96 10.41
N ARG A 76 -10.96 -14.65 10.94
CA ARG A 76 -9.71 -15.36 10.65
C ARG A 76 -9.43 -16.53 11.56
N TYR A 77 -10.07 -16.56 12.73
CA TYR A 77 -9.79 -17.59 13.73
C TYR A 77 -9.95 -18.98 13.12
N TYR A 78 -8.98 -19.87 13.37
CA TYR A 78 -8.80 -21.09 12.58
C TYR A 78 -10.04 -21.99 12.49
N THR A 79 -10.85 -22.05 13.56
CA THR A 79 -12.10 -22.85 13.54
C THR A 79 -13.25 -22.17 12.79
N ILE A 80 -13.23 -20.85 12.66
CA ILE A 80 -14.27 -20.03 12.02
C ILE A 80 -13.97 -19.84 10.53
N LEU A 81 -12.69 -19.69 10.18
CA LEU A 81 -12.22 -19.34 8.85
C LEU A 81 -12.81 -20.21 7.72
N PRO A 82 -12.86 -21.56 7.80
CA PRO A 82 -13.45 -22.38 6.75
C PRO A 82 -14.93 -22.02 6.48
N PHE A 83 -15.70 -21.77 7.53
CA PHE A 83 -17.10 -21.35 7.42
C PHE A 83 -17.23 -19.93 6.89
N ALA A 84 -16.33 -19.03 7.31
CA ALA A 84 -16.31 -17.66 6.82
C ALA A 84 -16.09 -17.61 5.30
N ILE A 85 -15.13 -18.39 4.78
CA ILE A 85 -14.90 -18.51 3.32
C ILE A 85 -16.17 -19.01 2.61
N LEU A 86 -16.78 -20.09 3.11
CA LEU A 86 -17.91 -20.73 2.46
C LEU A 86 -19.23 -19.93 2.53
N ILE A 87 -19.42 -19.11 3.56
CA ILE A 87 -20.70 -18.41 3.84
C ILE A 87 -20.60 -16.91 3.59
N VAL A 88 -19.54 -16.25 4.07
CA VAL A 88 -19.43 -14.78 4.01
C VAL A 88 -19.18 -14.35 2.57
N ILE A 89 -18.25 -14.98 1.85
CA ILE A 89 -17.95 -14.61 0.45
C ILE A 89 -19.19 -14.66 -0.45
N PRO A 90 -19.98 -15.74 -0.53
CA PRO A 90 -21.20 -15.74 -1.35
C PRO A 90 -22.28 -14.79 -0.83
N ALA A 91 -22.37 -14.54 0.49
CA ALA A 91 -23.27 -13.53 1.04
C ALA A 91 -22.88 -12.11 0.58
N LEU A 92 -21.58 -11.81 0.47
CA LEU A 92 -21.06 -10.55 -0.06
C LEU A 92 -21.41 -10.36 -1.54
N PHE A 93 -21.21 -11.40 -2.37
CA PHE A 93 -21.63 -11.38 -3.78
C PHE A 93 -23.13 -11.13 -3.90
N TRP A 94 -23.93 -11.80 -3.07
CA TRP A 94 -25.37 -11.66 -3.08
C TRP A 94 -25.82 -10.25 -2.65
N ALA A 95 -25.18 -9.68 -1.62
CA ALA A 95 -25.46 -8.33 -1.15
C ALA A 95 -25.11 -7.27 -2.21
N ALA A 96 -23.95 -7.39 -2.86
CA ALA A 96 -23.54 -6.53 -3.96
C ALA A 96 -24.53 -6.62 -5.14
N TYR A 97 -24.88 -7.85 -5.56
CA TYR A 97 -25.87 -8.10 -6.61
C TYR A 97 -27.22 -7.45 -6.30
N LEU A 98 -27.76 -7.65 -5.10
CA LEU A 98 -29.04 -7.07 -4.71
C LEU A 98 -29.00 -5.55 -4.69
N THR A 99 -27.88 -4.97 -4.26
CA THR A 99 -27.70 -3.52 -4.19
C THR A 99 -27.69 -2.91 -5.59
N VAL A 100 -26.85 -3.43 -6.49
CA VAL A 100 -26.74 -2.95 -7.87
C VAL A 100 -28.07 -3.14 -8.61
N ALA A 101 -28.67 -4.32 -8.53
CA ALA A 101 -29.92 -4.62 -9.23
C ALA A 101 -31.07 -3.76 -8.72
N ARG A 102 -31.21 -3.55 -7.40
CA ARG A 102 -32.27 -2.69 -6.83
C ARG A 102 -32.05 -1.22 -7.17
N PHE A 103 -30.80 -0.75 -7.19
CA PHE A 103 -30.48 0.60 -7.64
C PHE A 103 -30.90 0.78 -9.09
N MET A 104 -30.49 -0.14 -9.97
CA MET A 104 -30.81 -0.09 -11.39
C MET A 104 -32.32 -0.15 -11.65
N ASP A 105 -33.03 -1.06 -11.00
CA ASP A 105 -34.48 -1.24 -11.16
C ASP A 105 -35.27 0.02 -10.75
N ARG A 106 -34.82 0.72 -9.70
CA ARG A 106 -35.43 1.98 -9.25
C ARG A 106 -35.10 3.17 -10.14
N VAL A 107 -33.92 3.19 -10.73
CA VAL A 107 -33.42 4.35 -11.49
C VAL A 107 -33.81 4.24 -12.97
N PHE A 108 -33.58 3.09 -13.59
CA PHE A 108 -33.68 2.91 -15.05
C PHE A 108 -34.95 2.19 -15.48
N THR A 109 -36.09 2.89 -15.42
CA THR A 109 -37.39 2.37 -15.87
C THR A 109 -37.51 2.10 -17.38
N SER A 110 -36.50 2.50 -18.17
CA SER A 110 -36.44 2.29 -19.62
C SER A 110 -36.09 0.86 -20.05
N VAL A 111 -35.71 0.01 -19.09
CA VAL A 111 -35.32 -1.40 -19.27
C VAL A 111 -36.18 -2.26 -18.34
N SER A 112 -36.55 -3.46 -18.77
CA SER A 112 -37.38 -4.34 -17.95
C SER A 112 -36.64 -4.83 -16.69
N SER A 113 -37.34 -4.92 -15.55
CA SER A 113 -36.78 -5.43 -14.29
C SER A 113 -36.14 -6.81 -14.44
N GLN A 114 -36.76 -7.69 -15.24
CA GLN A 114 -36.20 -9.01 -15.53
C GLN A 114 -34.83 -8.92 -16.21
N ALA A 115 -34.67 -8.06 -17.23
CA ALA A 115 -33.40 -7.86 -17.89
C ALA A 115 -32.34 -7.27 -16.95
N ILE A 116 -32.73 -6.35 -16.05
CA ILE A 116 -31.83 -5.77 -15.03
C ILE A 116 -31.30 -6.85 -14.08
N TYR A 117 -32.19 -7.63 -13.47
CA TYR A 117 -31.78 -8.68 -12.52
C TYR A 117 -30.93 -9.76 -13.20
N LEU A 118 -31.26 -10.17 -14.43
CA LEU A 118 -30.45 -11.16 -15.17
C LEU A 118 -29.09 -10.59 -15.59
N ALA A 119 -29.06 -9.36 -16.12
CA ALA A 119 -27.82 -8.69 -16.53
C ALA A 119 -26.87 -8.47 -15.36
N THR A 120 -27.39 -8.05 -14.20
CA THR A 120 -26.58 -7.70 -13.02
C THR A 120 -25.78 -8.88 -12.49
N PHE A 121 -26.26 -10.10 -12.69
CA PHE A 121 -25.57 -11.30 -12.23
C PHE A 121 -24.15 -11.41 -12.83
N PHE A 122 -23.97 -11.12 -14.11
CA PHE A 122 -22.68 -11.35 -14.77
C PHE A 122 -21.57 -10.39 -14.34
N PRO A 123 -21.74 -9.06 -14.40
CA PRO A 123 -20.67 -8.13 -14.00
C PRO A 123 -20.36 -8.19 -12.51
N VAL A 124 -21.36 -8.43 -11.65
CA VAL A 124 -21.10 -8.66 -10.22
C VAL A 124 -20.28 -9.92 -10.03
N SER A 125 -20.65 -11.03 -10.65
CA SER A 125 -19.87 -12.27 -10.55
C SER A 125 -18.43 -12.08 -11.03
N LEU A 126 -18.22 -11.41 -12.18
CA LEU A 126 -16.88 -11.15 -12.72
C LEU A 126 -16.00 -10.36 -11.75
N ILE A 127 -16.45 -9.17 -11.34
CA ILE A 127 -15.65 -8.28 -10.48
C ILE A 127 -15.31 -8.98 -9.17
N TYR A 128 -16.26 -9.68 -8.59
CA TYR A 128 -16.03 -10.34 -7.33
C TYR A 128 -15.21 -11.64 -7.46
N LEU A 129 -15.22 -12.32 -8.61
CA LEU A 129 -14.26 -13.39 -8.91
C LEU A 129 -12.84 -12.84 -9.04
N ILE A 130 -12.63 -11.72 -9.75
CA ILE A 130 -11.33 -11.03 -9.81
C ILE A 130 -10.86 -10.63 -8.40
N MET A 131 -11.78 -10.10 -7.57
CA MET A 131 -11.47 -9.75 -6.18
C MET A 131 -11.15 -10.96 -5.30
N VAL A 132 -11.86 -12.08 -5.46
CA VAL A 132 -11.56 -13.33 -4.76
C VAL A 132 -10.19 -13.86 -5.17
N TYR A 133 -9.89 -13.90 -6.48
CA TYR A 133 -8.57 -14.26 -6.97
C TYR A 133 -7.48 -13.37 -6.36
N SER A 134 -7.66 -12.05 -6.40
CA SER A 134 -6.60 -11.12 -6.04
C SER A 134 -6.43 -10.95 -4.53
N LYS A 135 -7.53 -10.92 -3.76
CA LYS A 135 -7.58 -10.42 -2.38
C LYS A 135 -8.23 -11.38 -1.38
N ILE A 136 -8.21 -12.70 -1.63
CA ILE A 136 -8.83 -13.67 -0.71
C ILE A 136 -8.24 -13.63 0.71
N THR A 137 -6.94 -13.37 0.89
CA THR A 137 -6.30 -13.17 2.22
C THR A 137 -6.99 -12.10 3.08
N HIS A 138 -7.62 -11.15 2.41
CA HIS A 138 -8.23 -9.96 2.97
C HIS A 138 -9.72 -9.88 2.64
N PHE A 139 -10.41 -11.01 2.45
CA PHE A 139 -11.83 -10.99 2.03
C PHE A 139 -12.73 -10.16 2.97
N TYR A 140 -12.44 -10.13 4.26
CA TYR A 140 -13.19 -9.39 5.28
C TYR A 140 -12.84 -7.89 5.32
N THR A 141 -11.70 -7.45 4.79
CA THR A 141 -11.31 -6.02 4.73
C THR A 141 -11.45 -5.45 3.33
N LEU A 142 -10.93 -6.14 2.32
CA LEU A 142 -10.93 -5.72 0.92
C LEU A 142 -12.21 -6.10 0.18
N ILE A 143 -12.66 -7.35 0.23
CA ILE A 143 -13.87 -7.74 -0.52
C ILE A 143 -15.12 -7.17 0.16
N LEU A 144 -15.27 -7.33 1.48
CA LEU A 144 -16.33 -6.67 2.26
C LEU A 144 -16.25 -5.14 2.14
N GLY A 145 -15.04 -4.57 2.22
CA GLY A 145 -14.83 -3.13 2.06
C GLY A 145 -15.32 -2.61 0.71
N LEU A 146 -15.06 -3.32 -0.39
CA LEU A 146 -15.58 -2.99 -1.72
C LEU A 146 -17.12 -3.13 -1.79
N VAL A 147 -17.72 -4.17 -1.18
CA VAL A 147 -19.19 -4.28 -1.07
C VAL A 147 -19.77 -3.07 -0.34
N LEU A 148 -19.23 -2.72 0.82
CA LEU A 148 -19.72 -1.60 1.62
C LEU A 148 -19.53 -0.27 0.89
N MET A 149 -18.42 -0.09 0.18
CA MET A 149 -18.19 1.08 -0.69
C MET A 149 -19.20 1.12 -1.85
N THR A 150 -19.54 -0.01 -2.44
CA THR A 150 -20.56 -0.11 -3.49
C THR A 150 -21.94 0.26 -2.94
N ILE A 151 -22.29 -0.28 -1.76
CA ILE A 151 -23.53 0.04 -1.05
C ILE A 151 -23.60 1.54 -0.74
N SER A 152 -22.57 2.09 -0.11
CA SER A 152 -22.57 3.51 0.29
C SER A 152 -22.61 4.43 -0.92
N SER A 153 -21.82 4.15 -1.96
CA SER A 153 -21.75 4.97 -3.18
C SER A 153 -23.08 4.96 -3.94
N LEU A 154 -23.71 3.80 -4.14
CA LEU A 154 -25.00 3.72 -4.84
C LEU A 154 -26.13 4.35 -4.04
N TRP A 155 -26.17 4.18 -2.71
CA TRP A 155 -27.18 4.84 -1.88
C TRP A 155 -26.98 6.35 -1.79
N MET A 156 -25.73 6.82 -1.77
CA MET A 156 -25.39 8.23 -1.84
C MET A 156 -25.86 8.83 -3.18
N LEU A 157 -25.55 8.20 -4.32
CA LEU A 157 -26.04 8.65 -5.63
C LEU A 157 -27.57 8.66 -5.70
N TYR A 158 -28.22 7.63 -5.16
CA TYR A 158 -29.68 7.58 -5.08
C TYR A 158 -30.24 8.72 -4.21
N ALA A 159 -29.63 8.98 -3.05
CA ALA A 159 -30.02 10.06 -2.14
C ALA A 159 -29.92 11.42 -2.84
N LEU A 160 -28.79 11.72 -3.47
CA LEU A 160 -28.55 13.02 -4.08
C LEU A 160 -29.47 13.27 -5.28
N LEU A 161 -29.68 12.25 -6.14
CA LEU A 161 -30.30 12.44 -7.45
C LEU A 161 -31.77 11.99 -7.55
N PHE A 162 -32.18 10.92 -6.87
CA PHE A 162 -33.46 10.24 -7.15
C PHE A 162 -34.43 10.13 -5.96
N ALA A 163 -33.95 10.16 -4.71
CA ALA A 163 -34.74 9.83 -3.52
C ALA A 163 -35.81 10.86 -3.08
N GLY A 164 -36.00 11.96 -3.82
CA GLY A 164 -36.99 12.99 -3.51
C GLY A 164 -36.94 13.48 -2.06
N ARG A 165 -38.08 13.43 -1.34
CA ARG A 165 -38.19 13.88 0.06
C ARG A 165 -37.47 12.98 1.08
N ARG A 166 -37.20 11.72 0.73
CA ARG A 166 -36.58 10.72 1.64
C ARG A 166 -35.06 10.67 1.53
N TRP A 167 -34.43 11.61 0.83
CA TRP A 167 -32.99 11.61 0.56
C TRP A 167 -32.11 11.47 1.81
N LYS A 168 -32.47 12.14 2.91
CA LYS A 168 -31.71 12.10 4.17
C LYS A 168 -31.56 10.68 4.73
N ARG A 169 -32.60 9.84 4.60
CA ARG A 169 -32.56 8.45 5.08
C ARG A 169 -31.52 7.63 4.32
N TYR A 170 -31.47 7.78 3.00
CA TYR A 170 -30.52 7.05 2.16
C TYR A 170 -29.08 7.59 2.33
N MET A 171 -28.93 8.90 2.53
CA MET A 171 -27.63 9.48 2.86
C MET A 171 -27.13 8.98 4.23
N LEU A 172 -28.00 8.89 5.24
CA LEU A 172 -27.65 8.32 6.55
C LEU A 172 -27.16 6.88 6.43
N ILE A 173 -27.86 6.05 5.64
CA ILE A 173 -27.43 4.67 5.36
C ILE A 173 -26.04 4.65 4.70
N ALA A 174 -25.79 5.54 3.74
CA ALA A 174 -24.48 5.64 3.10
C ALA A 174 -23.36 6.04 4.08
N CYS A 175 -23.62 7.01 4.97
CA CYS A 175 -22.67 7.42 6.01
C CYS A 175 -22.36 6.28 6.99
N ILE A 176 -23.39 5.56 7.46
CA ILE A 176 -23.22 4.43 8.39
C ILE A 176 -22.47 3.28 7.72
N ALA A 177 -22.82 2.92 6.48
CA ALA A 177 -22.13 1.87 5.72
C ALA A 177 -20.65 2.22 5.50
N THR A 178 -20.34 3.51 5.31
CA THR A 178 -18.95 3.99 5.17
C THR A 178 -18.21 3.98 6.51
N LEU A 179 -18.86 4.36 7.60
CA LEU A 179 -18.28 4.31 8.96
C LEU A 179 -17.94 2.88 9.38
N LEU A 180 -18.81 1.92 9.05
CA LEU A 180 -18.62 0.50 9.36
C LEU A 180 -17.66 -0.20 8.38
N ASN A 181 -17.06 0.53 7.43
CA ASN A 181 -16.11 -0.07 6.50
C ASN A 181 -14.82 -0.44 7.26
N PRO A 182 -14.39 -1.72 7.22
CA PRO A 182 -13.26 -2.19 8.02
C PRO A 182 -11.90 -1.68 7.55
N ALA A 183 -11.79 -1.08 6.36
CA ALA A 183 -10.51 -0.62 5.81
C ALA A 183 -10.49 0.88 5.52
N ILE A 184 -9.50 1.58 6.09
CA ILE A 184 -9.30 3.04 5.97
C ILE A 184 -9.24 3.52 4.51
N HIS A 185 -8.65 2.73 3.63
CA HIS A 185 -8.51 3.08 2.23
C HIS A 185 -9.87 3.21 1.53
N TYR A 186 -10.89 2.43 1.91
CA TYR A 186 -12.24 2.61 1.33
C TYR A 186 -12.96 3.83 1.90
N LEU A 187 -12.66 4.25 3.14
CA LEU A 187 -13.15 5.52 3.65
C LEU A 187 -12.60 6.68 2.81
N ILE A 188 -11.29 6.66 2.54
CA ILE A 188 -10.60 7.65 1.70
C ILE A 188 -11.14 7.62 0.26
N LEU A 189 -11.23 6.44 -0.36
CA LEU A 189 -11.75 6.28 -1.72
C LEU A 189 -13.21 6.72 -1.82
N PHE A 190 -14.02 6.47 -0.79
CA PHE A 190 -15.37 7.02 -0.70
C PHE A 190 -15.36 8.54 -0.55
N SER A 191 -14.51 9.12 0.31
CA SER A 191 -14.38 10.58 0.43
C SER A 191 -14.02 11.21 -0.93
N LEU A 192 -13.08 10.60 -1.65
CA LEU A 192 -12.64 11.04 -2.97
C LEU A 192 -13.77 10.92 -4.00
N PHE A 193 -14.43 9.76 -4.08
CA PHE A 193 -15.58 9.56 -4.96
C PHE A 193 -16.72 10.54 -4.65
N PHE A 194 -16.99 10.78 -3.37
CA PHE A 194 -17.98 11.75 -2.93
C PHE A 194 -17.57 13.16 -3.33
N ALA A 195 -16.34 13.59 -3.08
CA ALA A 195 -15.82 14.89 -3.50
C ALA A 195 -15.92 15.10 -5.02
N LEU A 196 -15.51 14.11 -5.83
CA LEU A 196 -15.69 14.13 -7.28
C LEU A 196 -17.16 14.25 -7.68
N THR A 197 -18.06 13.55 -6.98
CA THR A 197 -19.51 13.66 -7.18
C THR A 197 -20.00 15.07 -6.86
N ILE A 198 -19.61 15.64 -5.71
CA ILE A 198 -19.97 17.00 -5.30
C ILE A 198 -19.54 18.00 -6.37
N VAL A 199 -18.26 17.98 -6.76
CA VAL A 199 -17.69 18.90 -7.76
C VAL A 199 -18.42 18.76 -9.09
N THR A 200 -18.62 17.53 -9.56
CA THR A 200 -19.31 17.27 -10.84
C THR A 200 -20.74 17.80 -10.84
N LEU A 201 -21.49 17.58 -9.75
CA LEU A 201 -22.85 18.08 -9.62
C LEU A 201 -22.90 19.61 -9.51
N LEU A 202 -22.00 20.23 -8.76
CA LEU A 202 -21.92 21.68 -8.62
C LEU A 202 -21.53 22.35 -9.94
N VAL A 203 -20.54 21.83 -10.66
CA VAL A 203 -20.17 22.31 -12.00
C VAL A 203 -21.36 22.19 -12.97
N GLY A 204 -22.09 21.07 -12.92
CA GLY A 204 -23.32 20.88 -13.68
C GLY A 204 -24.42 21.89 -13.34
N GLU A 205 -24.61 22.21 -12.06
CA GLU A 205 -25.57 23.22 -11.60
C GLU A 205 -25.15 24.64 -11.98
N ILE A 206 -23.87 24.99 -11.87
CA ILE A 206 -23.32 26.28 -12.31
C ILE A 206 -23.53 26.46 -13.81
N GLY A 207 -23.20 25.44 -14.62
CA GLY A 207 -23.43 25.46 -16.06
C GLY A 207 -24.92 25.65 -16.40
N ASN A 208 -25.82 25.01 -15.65
CA ASN A 208 -27.26 25.17 -15.81
C ASN A 208 -27.76 26.57 -15.39
N TRP A 209 -27.22 27.13 -14.30
CA TRP A 209 -27.54 28.47 -13.82
C TRP A 209 -27.10 29.54 -14.82
N ILE A 210 -25.89 29.42 -15.39
CA ILE A 210 -25.39 30.29 -16.47
C ILE A 210 -26.34 30.22 -17.67
N ARG A 211 -26.72 29.00 -18.10
CA ARG A 211 -27.66 28.78 -19.23
C ARG A 211 -29.03 29.44 -19.02
N LYS A 212 -29.53 29.49 -17.79
CA LYS A 212 -30.84 30.08 -17.45
C LYS A 212 -30.79 31.61 -17.22
N GLY A 213 -29.70 32.28 -17.58
CA GLY A 213 -29.53 33.73 -17.44
C GLY A 213 -29.18 34.18 -16.02
N GLY A 214 -28.52 33.32 -15.24
CA GLY A 214 -28.09 33.58 -13.87
C GLY A 214 -27.38 34.94 -13.62
N PRO A 215 -26.39 35.34 -14.44
CA PRO A 215 -25.69 36.62 -14.29
C PRO A 215 -26.61 37.85 -14.36
N ALA A 216 -27.63 37.82 -15.24
CA ALA A 216 -28.62 38.89 -15.32
C ALA A 216 -29.56 38.93 -14.10
N ARG A 217 -29.72 37.83 -13.36
CA ARG A 217 -30.55 37.72 -12.15
C ARG A 217 -29.82 38.19 -10.87
N LEU A 218 -28.48 38.24 -10.87
CA LEU A 218 -27.68 38.79 -9.76
C LEU A 218 -27.95 40.29 -9.55
N GLY A 219 -28.26 41.05 -10.60
CA GLY A 219 -28.67 42.46 -10.49
C GLY A 219 -30.00 42.69 -9.75
N MET A 220 -30.82 41.65 -9.55
CA MET A 220 -32.10 41.72 -8.82
C MET A 220 -32.03 41.21 -7.37
N LEU A 221 -30.88 40.68 -6.94
CA LEU A 221 -30.69 40.10 -5.60
C LEU A 221 -30.89 41.11 -4.44
N PRO A 222 -30.43 42.39 -4.54
CA PRO A 222 -30.59 43.37 -3.46
C PRO A 222 -32.07 43.59 -3.07
N ARG A 223 -32.97 43.59 -4.06
CA ARG A 223 -34.42 43.78 -3.85
C ARG A 223 -35.10 42.59 -3.17
N ARG A 224 -34.60 41.36 -3.37
CA ARG A 224 -35.15 40.14 -2.74
C ARG A 224 -34.67 39.95 -1.31
N VAL A 225 -33.41 40.29 -1.03
CA VAL A 225 -32.84 40.22 0.33
C VAL A 225 -33.47 41.29 1.22
N HIS A 226 -33.68 42.51 0.72
CA HIS A 226 -34.36 43.58 1.47
C HIS A 226 -35.80 43.21 1.89
N ARG A 227 -36.59 42.58 1.00
CA ARG A 227 -37.94 42.07 1.36
C ARG A 227 -37.93 40.93 2.37
N LEU A 228 -36.87 40.13 2.41
CA LEU A 228 -36.71 39.02 3.37
C LEU A 228 -36.33 39.50 4.79
N VAL A 229 -35.70 40.67 4.89
CA VAL A 229 -35.19 41.24 6.17
C VAL A 229 -36.25 42.08 6.90
N VAL A 230 -37.19 42.72 6.19
CA VAL A 230 -38.07 43.76 6.76
C VAL A 230 -39.43 43.27 7.27
N GLU A 231 -39.92 42.08 6.88
CA GLU A 231 -41.28 41.63 7.24
C GLU A 231 -41.38 40.62 8.41
N ARG A 232 -42.42 40.74 9.25
CA ARG A 232 -42.75 39.82 10.35
C ARG A 232 -43.07 38.41 9.82
N GLY A 233 -42.59 37.36 10.53
CA GLY A 233 -42.71 35.94 10.12
C GLY A 233 -41.41 35.27 9.64
N ARG A 234 -40.26 35.90 9.92
CA ARG A 234 -38.90 35.50 9.52
C ARG A 234 -38.60 34.01 9.71
N ALA A 235 -38.94 33.42 10.87
CA ALA A 235 -38.64 32.02 11.17
C ALA A 235 -39.38 31.04 10.25
N ARG A 236 -40.69 31.23 10.00
CA ARG A 236 -41.49 30.35 9.13
C ARG A 236 -41.04 30.43 7.67
N ARG A 237 -40.67 31.62 7.19
CA ARG A 237 -40.17 31.82 5.82
C ARG A 237 -38.76 31.28 5.63
N LEU A 238 -37.87 31.44 6.61
CA LEU A 238 -36.54 30.82 6.61
C LEU A 238 -36.65 29.29 6.61
N LEU A 239 -37.56 28.71 7.40
CA LEU A 239 -37.84 27.27 7.37
C LEU A 239 -38.38 26.81 6.01
N ALA A 240 -39.30 27.56 5.39
CA ALA A 240 -39.83 27.24 4.07
C ALA A 240 -38.75 27.36 2.97
N TRP A 241 -37.94 28.42 3.01
CA TRP A 241 -36.81 28.62 2.11
C TRP A 241 -35.75 27.52 2.27
N PHE A 242 -35.41 27.15 3.50
CA PHE A 242 -34.49 26.05 3.78
C PHE A 242 -35.03 24.70 3.31
N ARG A 243 -36.34 24.43 3.48
CA ARG A 243 -36.99 23.22 2.93
C ARG A 243 -36.92 23.17 1.40
N LEU A 244 -37.12 24.30 0.73
CA LEU A 244 -36.98 24.39 -0.73
C LEU A 244 -35.53 24.23 -1.18
N TRP A 245 -34.59 24.89 -0.51
CA TRP A 245 -33.17 24.81 -0.82
C TRP A 245 -32.61 23.40 -0.60
N SER A 246 -32.94 22.76 0.52
CA SER A 246 -32.55 21.37 0.83
C SER A 246 -33.18 20.32 -0.08
N ALA A 247 -34.16 20.70 -0.90
CA ALA A 247 -34.70 19.84 -1.96
C ALA A 247 -33.93 19.95 -3.28
N THR A 248 -33.15 21.02 -3.50
CA THR A 248 -32.29 21.20 -4.67
C THR A 248 -31.04 20.33 -4.62
N THR A 249 -30.44 20.02 -5.77
CA THR A 249 -29.18 19.26 -5.85
C THR A 249 -28.08 19.93 -5.02
N THR A 250 -27.87 21.24 -5.18
CA THR A 250 -26.86 22.00 -4.40
C THR A 250 -27.10 21.90 -2.89
N GLY A 251 -28.34 22.10 -2.44
CA GLY A 251 -28.65 22.03 -1.01
C GLY A 251 -28.52 20.62 -0.43
N ARG A 252 -28.90 19.58 -1.20
CA ARG A 252 -28.65 18.18 -0.82
C ARG A 252 -27.16 17.90 -0.69
N THR A 253 -26.35 18.36 -1.63
CA THR A 253 -24.90 18.13 -1.64
C THR A 253 -24.21 18.74 -0.43
N VAL A 254 -24.52 20.00 -0.09
CA VAL A 254 -23.94 20.68 1.09
C VAL A 254 -24.37 20.00 2.40
N LEU A 255 -25.65 19.68 2.53
CA LEU A 255 -26.14 19.00 3.74
C LEU A 255 -25.63 17.55 3.85
N ALA A 256 -25.46 16.85 2.72
CA ALA A 256 -24.86 15.52 2.68
C ALA A 256 -23.40 15.56 3.14
N PHE A 257 -22.63 16.58 2.75
CA PHE A 257 -21.27 16.79 3.25
C PHE A 257 -21.26 16.98 4.78
N GLY A 258 -22.15 17.83 5.31
CA GLY A 258 -22.29 18.00 6.77
C GLY A 258 -22.67 16.71 7.49
N MET A 259 -23.60 15.92 6.93
CA MET A 259 -23.95 14.60 7.48
C MET A 259 -22.78 13.63 7.46
N TYR A 260 -22.02 13.60 6.36
CA TYR A 260 -20.83 12.75 6.23
C TYR A 260 -19.75 13.13 7.23
N ALA A 261 -19.48 14.43 7.39
CA ALA A 261 -18.51 14.92 8.37
C ALA A 261 -18.89 14.52 9.81
N LEU A 262 -20.15 14.75 10.20
CA LEU A 262 -20.62 14.50 11.57
C LEU A 262 -20.76 13.01 11.91
N ILE A 263 -21.25 12.20 10.97
CA ILE A 263 -21.62 10.80 11.22
C ILE A 263 -20.45 9.85 10.91
N THR A 264 -19.57 10.22 9.97
CA THR A 264 -18.51 9.34 9.50
C THR A 264 -17.13 9.90 9.83
N LEU A 265 -16.76 11.08 9.33
CA LEU A 265 -15.37 11.57 9.46
C LEU A 265 -14.96 11.87 10.91
N VAL A 266 -15.79 12.60 11.66
CA VAL A 266 -15.46 12.96 13.05
C VAL A 266 -15.37 11.71 13.95
N PRO A 267 -16.37 10.80 13.99
CA PRO A 267 -16.26 9.58 14.78
C PRO A 267 -15.05 8.73 14.40
N TYR A 268 -14.76 8.62 13.10
CA TYR A 268 -13.61 7.87 12.62
C TYR A 268 -12.28 8.52 13.02
N ALA A 269 -12.14 9.83 12.87
CA ALA A 269 -10.94 10.57 13.26
C ALA A 269 -10.68 10.47 14.77
N LEU A 270 -11.74 10.53 15.59
CA LEU A 270 -11.65 10.31 17.04
C LEU A 270 -11.20 8.88 17.35
N PHE A 271 -11.77 7.86 16.68
CA PHE A 271 -11.35 6.47 16.84
C PHE A 271 -9.86 6.29 16.47
N VAL A 272 -9.42 6.83 15.33
CA VAL A 272 -8.01 6.72 14.92
C VAL A 272 -7.10 7.39 15.94
N LYS A 273 -7.38 8.65 16.31
CA LYS A 273 -6.53 9.42 17.23
C LYS A 273 -6.43 8.81 18.63
N TYR A 274 -7.56 8.33 19.18
CA TYR A 274 -7.62 7.91 20.59
C TYR A 274 -7.51 6.40 20.80
N VAL A 275 -7.73 5.57 19.77
CA VAL A 275 -7.66 4.10 19.88
C VAL A 275 -6.55 3.54 18.98
N ALA A 276 -6.57 3.84 17.67
CA ALA A 276 -5.61 3.22 16.76
C ALA A 276 -4.16 3.72 16.99
N LEU A 277 -3.99 5.01 17.28
CA LEU A 277 -2.70 5.67 17.48
C LEU A 277 -2.22 5.72 18.93
N ALA A 278 -2.95 5.12 19.88
CA ALA A 278 -2.56 5.13 21.28
C ALA A 278 -1.19 4.42 21.47
N GLY A 279 -0.17 5.14 21.95
CA GLY A 279 1.18 4.59 22.16
C GLY A 279 2.09 4.53 20.91
N VAL A 280 1.67 5.06 19.76
CA VAL A 280 2.53 5.19 18.56
C VAL A 280 2.79 6.67 18.32
N SER A 281 4.04 7.11 18.52
CA SER A 281 4.44 8.52 18.45
C SER A 281 4.53 9.05 17.02
N ASN A 282 4.86 8.21 16.02
CA ASN A 282 5.01 8.66 14.64
C ASN A 282 4.71 7.56 13.61
N LEU A 283 3.75 7.79 12.71
CA LEU A 283 3.37 6.85 11.65
C LEU A 283 4.22 6.98 10.39
N SER A 284 4.75 8.19 10.15
CA SER A 284 5.59 8.52 8.99
C SER A 284 6.85 7.65 8.92
N ASP A 285 7.33 7.21 10.08
CA ASP A 285 8.61 6.52 10.21
C ASP A 285 8.48 5.02 9.87
N THR A 286 7.24 4.51 9.79
CA THR A 286 7.00 3.08 9.54
C THR A 286 7.05 2.69 8.06
N VAL A 287 6.62 3.56 7.13
CA VAL A 287 6.80 3.42 5.67
C VAL A 287 6.55 4.79 4.99
N PRO A 288 7.57 5.59 4.61
CA PRO A 288 7.35 6.76 3.77
C PRO A 288 6.92 6.34 2.36
N GLY A 289 6.06 7.12 1.73
CA GLY A 289 5.73 6.95 0.31
C GLY A 289 6.77 7.67 -0.54
N ASP A 290 7.87 7.00 -0.86
CA ASP A 290 8.86 7.52 -1.81
C ASP A 290 8.44 7.23 -3.26
N PHE A 291 9.14 7.86 -4.20
CA PHE A 291 8.88 7.73 -5.64
C PHE A 291 8.90 6.26 -6.09
N TYR A 292 9.92 5.53 -5.63
CA TYR A 292 10.23 4.18 -6.04
C TYR A 292 9.21 3.16 -5.56
N PHE A 293 8.69 3.31 -4.34
CA PHE A 293 7.60 2.53 -3.80
C PHE A 293 6.29 2.75 -4.57
N ILE A 294 6.02 4.00 -5.00
CA ILE A 294 4.85 4.31 -5.83
C ILE A 294 5.03 3.75 -7.23
N GLN A 295 6.23 3.83 -7.79
CA GLN A 295 6.57 3.26 -9.10
C GLN A 295 6.39 1.74 -9.10
N ASP A 296 6.95 1.03 -8.12
CA ASP A 296 6.81 -0.42 -7.98
C ASP A 296 5.33 -0.84 -7.77
N ALA A 297 4.49 0.05 -7.21
CA ALA A 297 3.05 -0.18 -7.02
C ALA A 297 2.15 0.30 -8.17
N SER A 298 2.74 0.88 -9.23
CA SER A 298 2.05 1.42 -10.40
C SER A 298 1.62 0.30 -11.35
N VAL A 299 0.62 0.57 -12.20
CA VAL A 299 0.05 -0.42 -13.12
C VAL A 299 0.12 0.15 -14.53
N SER A 300 0.62 -0.61 -15.51
CA SER A 300 0.63 -0.14 -16.89
C SER A 300 -0.80 0.01 -17.43
N TRP A 301 -0.98 0.89 -18.41
CA TRP A 301 -2.28 1.08 -19.06
C TRP A 301 -2.86 -0.23 -19.65
N LEU A 302 -2.01 -1.14 -20.14
CA LEU A 302 -2.46 -2.44 -20.67
C LEU A 302 -3.01 -3.34 -19.56
N HIS A 303 -2.32 -3.45 -18.43
CA HIS A 303 -2.81 -4.20 -17.27
C HIS A 303 -4.13 -3.63 -16.75
N GLU A 304 -4.25 -2.30 -16.66
CA GLU A 304 -5.49 -1.67 -16.20
C GLU A 304 -6.66 -1.95 -17.17
N LEU A 305 -6.44 -1.80 -18.48
CA LEU A 305 -7.46 -2.07 -19.50
C LEU A 305 -7.86 -3.55 -19.55
N SER A 306 -6.95 -4.45 -19.18
CA SER A 306 -7.17 -5.88 -19.01
C SER A 306 -7.79 -6.29 -17.67
N TRP A 307 -8.17 -5.33 -16.81
CA TRP A 307 -8.76 -5.61 -15.49
C TRP A 307 -7.85 -6.42 -14.56
N ASP A 308 -6.54 -6.38 -14.77
CA ASP A 308 -5.57 -6.97 -13.86
C ASP A 308 -5.53 -6.17 -12.57
N LEU A 309 -5.62 -6.86 -11.44
CA LEU A 309 -5.54 -6.29 -10.12
C LEU A 309 -4.40 -6.97 -9.38
N ALA A 310 -3.48 -6.16 -8.82
CA ALA A 310 -2.40 -6.69 -8.01
C ALA A 310 -2.96 -7.55 -6.85
N GLY A 311 -2.47 -8.79 -6.68
CA GLY A 311 -3.07 -9.79 -5.81
C GLY A 311 -2.11 -10.87 -5.30
N ILE A 312 -2.53 -11.55 -4.23
CA ILE A 312 -1.71 -12.58 -3.57
C ILE A 312 -1.53 -13.83 -4.44
N THR A 313 -2.54 -14.20 -5.22
CA THR A 313 -2.47 -15.39 -6.06
C THR A 313 -1.44 -15.23 -7.18
N ASP A 314 -1.31 -14.02 -7.75
CA ASP A 314 -0.22 -13.73 -8.69
C ASP A 314 1.15 -13.78 -8.00
N LYS A 315 1.26 -13.29 -6.75
CA LYS A 315 2.50 -13.38 -5.97
C LYS A 315 2.95 -14.83 -5.75
N ILE A 316 2.00 -15.73 -5.48
CA ILE A 316 2.28 -17.16 -5.30
C ILE A 316 2.68 -17.82 -6.62
N LEU A 317 1.97 -17.52 -7.71
CA LEU A 317 2.20 -18.14 -9.01
C LEU A 317 3.45 -17.61 -9.73
N PHE A 318 3.80 -16.34 -9.53
CA PHE A 318 4.78 -15.62 -10.37
C PHE A 318 5.87 -14.88 -9.59
N GLY A 319 5.76 -14.78 -8.26
CA GLY A 319 6.71 -14.05 -7.41
C GLY A 319 6.42 -12.55 -7.24
N ASP A 320 5.44 -12.01 -7.96
CA ASP A 320 5.06 -10.58 -7.93
C ASP A 320 3.54 -10.42 -7.76
N TYR A 321 3.12 -9.34 -7.12
CA TYR A 321 1.70 -9.03 -6.90
C TYR A 321 0.96 -8.76 -8.21
N LEU A 322 1.61 -8.29 -9.28
CA LEU A 322 0.96 -8.11 -10.57
C LEU A 322 1.32 -9.27 -11.52
N ALA A 323 0.37 -9.71 -12.34
CA ALA A 323 0.65 -10.72 -13.37
C ALA A 323 1.70 -10.20 -14.35
N LYS A 324 2.64 -11.07 -14.76
CA LYS A 324 3.75 -10.68 -15.67
C LYS A 324 3.29 -10.21 -17.05
N VAL A 325 2.18 -10.74 -17.55
CA VAL A 325 1.63 -10.40 -18.87
C VAL A 325 0.19 -9.96 -18.69
N PRO A 326 -0.25 -8.85 -19.32
CA PRO A 326 -1.64 -8.43 -19.26
C PRO A 326 -2.59 -9.54 -19.72
N ARG A 327 -3.69 -9.72 -19.00
CA ARG A 327 -4.77 -10.64 -19.40
C ARG A 327 -5.56 -10.05 -20.56
N TYR A 328 -4.95 -9.98 -21.76
CA TYR A 328 -5.51 -9.32 -22.94
C TYR A 328 -6.96 -9.70 -23.29
N PRO A 329 -7.42 -10.96 -23.13
CA PRO A 329 -8.82 -11.30 -23.40
C PRO A 329 -9.80 -10.45 -22.59
N ASP A 330 -9.47 -10.10 -21.35
CA ASP A 330 -10.35 -9.36 -20.43
C ASP A 330 -10.51 -7.88 -20.81
N ALA A 331 -9.71 -7.37 -21.75
CA ALA A 331 -9.87 -6.02 -22.31
C ALA A 331 -11.25 -5.79 -22.96
N ILE A 332 -11.95 -6.86 -23.34
CA ILE A 332 -13.34 -6.77 -23.83
C ILE A 332 -14.31 -6.23 -22.78
N TYR A 333 -14.05 -6.43 -21.48
CA TYR A 333 -14.88 -5.87 -20.41
C TYR A 333 -14.77 -4.35 -20.36
N THR A 334 -13.59 -3.80 -20.71
CA THR A 334 -13.42 -2.37 -20.89
C THR A 334 -14.28 -1.83 -22.03
N LEU A 335 -14.39 -2.55 -23.14
CA LEU A 335 -15.31 -2.19 -24.22
C LEU A 335 -16.77 -2.15 -23.72
N LEU A 336 -17.20 -3.17 -22.96
CA LEU A 336 -18.55 -3.24 -22.39
C LEU A 336 -18.83 -2.09 -21.39
N LEU A 337 -17.83 -1.68 -20.62
CA LEU A 337 -17.89 -0.55 -19.71
C LEU A 337 -18.12 0.77 -20.47
N PHE A 338 -17.49 0.95 -21.64
CA PHE A 338 -17.59 2.21 -22.40
C PHE A 338 -18.84 2.32 -23.28
N VAL A 339 -19.54 1.23 -23.60
CA VAL A 339 -20.77 1.24 -24.43
C VAL A 339 -21.81 2.29 -24.02
N PRO A 340 -22.26 2.39 -22.75
CA PRO A 340 -23.31 3.32 -22.36
C PRO A 340 -22.80 4.78 -22.27
N LEU A 341 -21.47 4.96 -22.27
CA LEU A 341 -20.80 6.27 -22.21
C LEU A 341 -20.60 6.86 -23.61
N VAL A 342 -20.15 6.03 -24.55
CA VAL A 342 -19.74 6.43 -25.90
C VAL A 342 -20.89 6.32 -26.90
N ILE A 343 -21.66 5.23 -26.90
CA ILE A 343 -22.64 4.94 -27.95
C ILE A 343 -23.89 5.84 -27.80
N PRO A 344 -24.15 6.78 -28.74
CA PRO A 344 -25.22 7.76 -28.58
C PRO A 344 -26.63 7.17 -28.55
N ALA A 345 -26.85 6.02 -29.18
CA ALA A 345 -28.14 5.33 -29.19
C ALA A 345 -28.48 4.76 -27.80
N VAL A 346 -27.51 4.09 -27.17
CA VAL A 346 -27.64 3.53 -25.82
C VAL A 346 -27.84 4.66 -24.81
N ARG A 347 -26.99 5.69 -24.87
CA ARG A 347 -27.05 6.85 -23.97
C ARG A 347 -28.41 7.54 -24.00
N ARG A 348 -28.96 7.80 -25.20
CA ARG A 348 -30.27 8.45 -25.37
C ARG A 348 -31.42 7.62 -24.80
N ARG A 349 -31.30 6.29 -24.81
CA ARG A 349 -32.33 5.42 -24.25
C ARG A 349 -32.27 5.35 -22.74
N LEU A 350 -31.07 5.17 -22.18
CA LEU A 350 -30.86 4.96 -20.74
C LEU A 350 -30.90 6.25 -19.93
N PHE A 351 -30.34 7.35 -20.44
CA PHE A 351 -30.16 8.59 -19.68
C PHE A 351 -31.06 9.73 -20.20
N ARG A 352 -32.37 9.58 -20.01
CA ARG A 352 -33.38 10.51 -20.54
C ARG A 352 -33.54 11.78 -19.71
N THR A 353 -33.69 11.64 -18.40
CA THR A 353 -34.06 12.77 -17.52
C THR A 353 -32.83 13.56 -17.05
N ARG A 354 -33.05 14.74 -16.47
CA ARG A 354 -31.95 15.55 -15.89
C ARG A 354 -31.16 14.80 -14.80
N PRO A 355 -31.78 14.15 -13.79
CA PRO A 355 -31.06 13.32 -12.83
C PRO A 355 -30.19 12.24 -13.48
N HIS A 356 -30.67 11.60 -14.56
CA HIS A 356 -29.88 10.63 -15.31
C HIS A 356 -28.65 11.25 -16.00
N ARG A 357 -28.80 12.46 -16.58
CA ARG A 357 -27.68 13.19 -17.18
C ARG A 357 -26.62 13.58 -16.14
N GLN A 358 -27.07 13.93 -14.92
CA GLN A 358 -26.17 14.19 -13.79
C GLN A 358 -25.45 12.93 -13.34
N LEU A 359 -26.16 11.81 -13.21
CA LEU A 359 -25.55 10.50 -12.91
C LEU A 359 -24.51 10.10 -13.95
N LEU A 360 -24.81 10.27 -15.24
CA LEU A 360 -23.87 10.00 -16.33
C LEU A 360 -22.61 10.87 -16.23
N GLY A 361 -22.75 12.14 -15.87
CA GLY A 361 -21.62 13.05 -15.64
C GLY A 361 -20.71 12.53 -14.53
N VAL A 362 -21.30 12.13 -13.39
CA VAL A 362 -20.56 11.57 -12.26
C VAL A 362 -19.83 10.28 -12.64
N ILE A 363 -20.50 9.36 -13.35
CA ILE A 363 -19.89 8.11 -13.83
C ILE A 363 -18.71 8.41 -14.77
N TYR A 364 -18.86 9.36 -15.69
CA TYR A 364 -17.80 9.71 -16.65
C TYR A 364 -16.57 10.30 -15.95
N VAL A 365 -16.77 11.25 -15.04
CA VAL A 365 -15.66 11.87 -14.28
C VAL A 365 -14.99 10.84 -13.38
N ALA A 366 -15.77 10.00 -12.69
CA ALA A 366 -15.22 9.01 -11.76
C ALA A 366 -14.42 7.91 -12.49
N ILE A 367 -14.92 7.38 -13.61
CA ILE A 367 -14.19 6.38 -14.42
C ILE A 367 -12.94 7.00 -15.04
N GLY A 368 -13.06 8.20 -15.63
CA GLY A 368 -11.91 8.88 -16.24
C GLY A 368 -10.83 9.21 -15.22
N PHE A 369 -11.21 9.67 -14.03
CA PHE A 369 -10.28 9.91 -12.94
C PHE A 369 -9.65 8.61 -12.42
N ALA A 370 -10.44 7.55 -12.23
CA ALA A 370 -9.91 6.26 -11.77
C ALA A 370 -8.84 5.74 -12.73
N LEU A 371 -9.14 5.68 -14.04
CA LEU A 371 -8.18 5.27 -15.06
C LEU A 371 -6.92 6.15 -15.09
N TRP A 372 -7.08 7.46 -14.96
CA TRP A 372 -5.95 8.38 -14.97
C TRP A 372 -5.05 8.26 -13.71
N ALA A 373 -5.65 7.92 -12.57
CA ALA A 373 -4.96 7.83 -11.29
C ALA A 373 -4.31 6.46 -11.03
N THR A 374 -4.92 5.37 -11.53
CA THR A 374 -4.42 4.00 -11.37
C THR A 374 -3.03 3.79 -11.99
N ILE A 375 -2.75 4.45 -13.13
CA ILE A 375 -1.50 4.25 -13.88
C ILE A 375 -0.27 4.57 -13.02
N GLY A 376 -0.36 5.53 -12.09
CA GLY A 376 0.78 5.86 -11.24
C GLY A 376 1.94 6.48 -12.01
N TYR A 377 3.14 6.01 -11.76
CA TYR A 377 4.33 6.27 -12.57
C TYR A 377 4.55 5.21 -13.66
N GLY A 378 3.59 4.32 -13.88
CA GLY A 378 3.64 3.24 -14.87
C GLY A 378 3.48 3.71 -16.33
N GLU A 379 3.62 2.77 -17.26
CA GLU A 379 3.68 3.07 -18.69
C GLU A 379 2.35 3.52 -19.34
N PRO A 380 2.43 4.31 -20.43
CA PRO A 380 3.66 4.78 -21.09
C PRO A 380 4.24 6.05 -20.46
N LEU A 381 5.57 6.22 -20.49
CA LEU A 381 6.28 7.33 -19.83
C LEU A 381 5.87 8.73 -20.31
N TRP A 382 5.48 8.87 -21.58
CA TRP A 382 5.07 10.15 -22.17
C TRP A 382 3.69 10.65 -21.71
N PHE A 383 2.85 9.78 -21.13
CA PHE A 383 1.49 10.15 -20.75
C PHE A 383 1.46 10.89 -19.39
N PRO A 384 0.81 12.06 -19.28
CA PRO A 384 0.74 12.80 -18.03
C PRO A 384 -0.28 12.17 -17.08
N THR A 385 0.14 11.16 -16.31
CA THR A 385 -0.69 10.49 -15.30
C THR A 385 -0.98 11.42 -14.12
N PHE A 386 -1.90 11.03 -13.24
CA PHE A 386 -2.19 11.79 -12.02
C PHE A 386 -0.94 12.06 -11.18
N HIS A 387 -0.13 11.02 -10.94
CA HIS A 387 1.06 11.11 -10.11
C HIS A 387 2.16 11.95 -10.78
N ARG A 388 2.39 11.79 -12.09
CA ARG A 388 3.34 12.66 -12.84
C ARG A 388 2.88 14.12 -12.85
N THR A 389 1.58 14.37 -13.00
CA THR A 389 1.02 15.73 -12.98
C THR A 389 1.16 16.35 -11.59
N LEU A 390 0.91 15.57 -10.54
CA LEU A 390 1.07 16.01 -9.16
C LEU A 390 2.55 16.24 -8.80
N ALA A 391 3.45 15.38 -9.28
CA ALA A 391 4.89 15.53 -9.14
C ALA A 391 5.37 16.80 -9.84
N ALA A 392 4.99 17.02 -11.10
CA ALA A 392 5.35 18.23 -11.82
C ALA A 392 4.86 19.50 -11.10
N LEU A 393 3.62 19.48 -10.59
CA LEU A 393 3.06 20.59 -9.82
C LEU A 393 3.78 20.79 -8.49
N ALA A 394 4.14 19.72 -7.78
CA ALA A 394 4.88 19.79 -6.52
C ALA A 394 6.31 20.30 -6.73
N ILE A 395 7.03 19.80 -7.73
CA ILE A 395 8.39 20.24 -8.10
C ILE A 395 8.36 21.73 -8.47
N THR A 396 7.52 22.14 -9.44
CA THR A 396 7.44 23.56 -9.83
C THR A 396 6.99 24.47 -8.68
N ALA A 397 6.15 23.97 -7.75
CA ALA A 397 5.78 24.70 -6.55
C ALA A 397 6.95 24.82 -5.57
N ASN A 398 7.75 23.77 -5.42
CA ASN A 398 8.94 23.73 -4.58
C ASN A 398 10.00 24.72 -5.07
N ASP A 399 10.29 24.72 -6.38
CA ASP A 399 11.25 25.61 -7.05
C ASP A 399 10.89 27.10 -6.91
N SER A 400 9.62 27.41 -6.62
CA SER A 400 9.20 28.81 -6.39
C SER A 400 9.69 29.39 -5.07
N HIS A 401 10.13 28.54 -4.13
CA HIS A 401 10.48 28.86 -2.74
C HIS A 401 9.46 29.76 -2.01
N SER A 402 8.20 29.77 -2.46
CA SER A 402 7.16 30.66 -1.95
C SER A 402 6.31 29.99 -0.86
N ALA A 403 5.68 30.78 0.01
CA ALA A 403 4.74 30.24 1.01
C ALA A 403 3.56 29.49 0.37
N ILE A 404 3.11 29.95 -0.80
CA ILE A 404 2.08 29.27 -1.60
C ILE A 404 2.62 27.96 -2.16
N GLY A 405 3.86 27.96 -2.66
CA GLY A 405 4.57 26.76 -3.12
C GLY A 405 4.65 25.69 -2.04
N ASN A 406 5.08 26.09 -0.84
CA ASN A 406 5.12 25.23 0.35
C ASN A 406 3.75 24.63 0.71
N LEU A 407 2.68 25.42 0.63
CA LEU A 407 1.31 24.92 0.85
C LEU A 407 0.94 23.87 -0.19
N VAL A 408 1.28 24.11 -1.46
CA VAL A 408 1.02 23.19 -2.57
C VAL A 408 1.78 21.88 -2.40
N VAL A 409 3.08 21.93 -2.09
CA VAL A 409 3.91 20.75 -1.79
C VAL A 409 3.34 19.97 -0.61
N THR A 410 2.95 20.66 0.47
CA THR A 410 2.34 20.02 1.64
C THR A 410 1.02 19.33 1.28
N ALA A 411 0.17 19.97 0.50
CA ALA A 411 -1.08 19.39 0.04
C ALA A 411 -0.85 18.18 -0.88
N ALA A 412 0.08 18.30 -1.84
CA ALA A 412 0.46 17.22 -2.75
C ALA A 412 1.05 16.03 -1.99
N GLY A 413 2.02 16.26 -1.09
CA GLY A 413 2.62 15.25 -0.24
C GLY A 413 1.59 14.54 0.64
N THR A 414 0.64 15.29 1.23
CA THR A 414 -0.46 14.70 2.01
C THR A 414 -1.35 13.80 1.14
N VAL A 415 -1.71 14.25 -0.07
CA VAL A 415 -2.50 13.46 -1.03
C VAL A 415 -1.78 12.17 -1.39
N VAL A 416 -0.48 12.22 -1.67
CA VAL A 416 0.30 11.03 -2.03
C VAL A 416 0.53 10.11 -0.85
N GLN A 417 0.83 10.60 0.35
CA GLN A 417 0.96 9.74 1.52
C GLN A 417 -0.33 8.93 1.79
N ILE A 418 -1.49 9.55 1.58
CA ILE A 418 -2.79 8.90 1.70
C ILE A 418 -3.06 7.91 0.54
N LEU A 419 -2.62 8.24 -0.67
CA LEU A 419 -2.96 7.54 -1.92
C LEU A 419 -1.76 6.83 -2.60
N ARG A 420 -0.70 6.51 -1.84
CA ARG A 420 0.61 6.03 -2.34
C ARG A 420 0.62 4.75 -3.18
N PHE A 421 -0.52 4.07 -3.32
CA PHE A 421 -0.64 2.85 -4.12
C PHE A 421 -1.60 3.10 -5.28
N PRO A 422 -1.08 3.42 -6.48
CA PRO A 422 -1.89 3.80 -7.62
C PRO A 422 -2.98 2.77 -7.95
N HIS A 423 -2.67 1.47 -7.90
CA HIS A 423 -3.64 0.40 -8.15
C HIS A 423 -4.92 0.46 -7.29
N ARG A 424 -4.93 1.17 -6.15
CA ARG A 424 -6.15 1.33 -5.33
C ARG A 424 -7.21 2.19 -6.00
N PHE A 425 -6.85 3.09 -6.92
CA PHE A 425 -7.84 3.88 -7.67
C PHE A 425 -8.71 3.00 -8.57
N GLN A 426 -8.18 1.86 -9.03
CA GLN A 426 -8.93 0.84 -9.76
C GLN A 426 -10.12 0.28 -8.96
N LEU A 427 -10.13 0.38 -7.62
CA LEU A 427 -11.26 -0.03 -6.80
C LEU A 427 -12.51 0.85 -7.02
N ILE A 428 -12.33 2.12 -7.42
CA ILE A 428 -13.44 2.97 -7.86
C ILE A 428 -14.04 2.42 -9.16
N LEU A 429 -13.18 1.98 -10.08
CA LEU A 429 -13.59 1.32 -11.32
C LEU A 429 -14.37 0.04 -11.01
N PHE A 430 -13.85 -0.82 -10.12
CA PHE A 430 -14.49 -2.08 -9.72
C PHE A 430 -15.82 -1.86 -8.98
N MET A 431 -15.96 -0.77 -8.25
CA MET A 431 -17.23 -0.39 -7.61
C MET A 431 -18.30 0.05 -8.64
N LEU A 432 -17.90 0.78 -9.69
CA LEU A 432 -18.82 1.29 -10.73
C LEU A 432 -19.09 0.29 -11.86
N ALA A 433 -18.15 -0.60 -12.16
CA ALA A 433 -18.25 -1.52 -13.29
C ALA A 433 -19.49 -2.44 -13.22
N PRO A 434 -19.87 -2.99 -12.06
CA PRO A 434 -21.09 -3.78 -11.93
C PRO A 434 -22.34 -2.99 -12.33
N LEU A 435 -22.41 -1.69 -12.04
CA LEU A 435 -23.53 -0.85 -12.48
C LEU A 435 -23.48 -0.61 -14.00
N VAL A 436 -22.33 -0.18 -14.52
CA VAL A 436 -22.20 0.31 -15.89
C VAL A 436 -22.26 -0.82 -16.92
N MET A 437 -21.55 -1.93 -16.69
CA MET A 437 -21.60 -3.09 -17.58
C MET A 437 -23.00 -3.74 -17.57
N SER A 438 -23.67 -3.76 -16.43
CA SER A 438 -25.03 -4.31 -16.34
C SER A 438 -26.04 -3.49 -17.14
N LEU A 439 -25.87 -2.17 -17.25
CA LEU A 439 -26.69 -1.33 -18.13
C LEU A 439 -26.53 -1.72 -19.60
N THR A 440 -25.29 -1.97 -20.04
CA THR A 440 -24.99 -2.46 -21.39
C THR A 440 -25.68 -3.79 -21.66
N LEU A 441 -25.48 -4.77 -20.78
CA LEU A 441 -26.05 -6.11 -20.93
C LEU A 441 -27.58 -6.09 -20.85
N ALA A 442 -28.18 -5.32 -19.93
CA ALA A 442 -29.62 -5.23 -19.80
C ALA A 442 -30.26 -4.60 -21.05
N TYR A 443 -29.61 -3.59 -21.64
CA TYR A 443 -30.02 -3.03 -22.93
C TYR A 443 -29.94 -4.07 -24.06
N LEU A 444 -28.86 -4.85 -24.13
CA LEU A 444 -28.68 -5.89 -25.16
C LEU A 444 -29.73 -7.00 -25.02
N ILE A 445 -29.97 -7.52 -23.80
CA ILE A 445 -31.00 -8.54 -23.52
C ILE A 445 -32.37 -8.04 -23.98
N ASP A 446 -32.72 -6.79 -23.68
CA ASP A 446 -34.01 -6.20 -24.02
C ASP A 446 -34.17 -6.00 -25.55
N VAL A 447 -33.11 -5.57 -26.24
CA VAL A 447 -33.10 -5.43 -27.71
C VAL A 447 -33.20 -6.78 -28.41
N VAL A 448 -32.44 -7.79 -27.97
CA VAL A 448 -32.43 -9.13 -28.59
C VAL A 448 -33.76 -9.84 -28.36
N SER A 449 -34.26 -9.85 -27.11
CA SER A 449 -35.57 -10.45 -26.79
C SER A 449 -36.72 -9.76 -27.54
N GLY A 450 -36.70 -8.42 -27.63
CA GLY A 450 -37.69 -7.67 -28.41
C GLY A 450 -37.65 -7.93 -29.92
N ARG A 451 -36.48 -8.28 -30.49
CA ARG A 451 -36.34 -8.67 -31.91
C ARG A 451 -36.82 -10.09 -32.17
N TRP A 452 -36.48 -11.04 -31.30
CA TRP A 452 -36.91 -12.45 -31.44
C TRP A 452 -38.42 -12.63 -31.21
N LEU A 453 -39.03 -11.85 -30.32
CA LEU A 453 -40.48 -11.87 -30.08
C LEU A 453 -41.29 -11.20 -31.22
N ARG A 454 -40.64 -10.48 -32.15
CA ARG A 454 -41.30 -9.81 -33.29
C ARG A 454 -41.48 -10.69 -34.53
N HIS A 455 -41.19 -11.99 -34.47
CA HIS A 455 -41.53 -12.93 -35.56
C HIS A 455 -42.98 -13.44 -35.45
N SER A 456 -43.91 -12.64 -35.98
CA SER A 456 -44.90 -13.04 -36.98
C SER A 456 -46.02 -11.97 -37.08
N PRO A 457 -45.93 -10.97 -37.97
CA PRO A 457 -47.12 -10.23 -38.37
C PRO A 457 -47.91 -11.16 -39.29
N ARG A 458 -48.76 -12.02 -38.73
CA ARG A 458 -49.79 -12.71 -39.50
C ARG A 458 -50.69 -11.62 -40.07
N LYS A 459 -50.50 -11.33 -41.37
CA LYS A 459 -51.29 -10.39 -42.19
C LYS A 459 -52.76 -10.48 -41.77
N ARG A 460 -53.29 -9.43 -41.13
CA ARG A 460 -54.74 -9.26 -40.98
C ARG A 460 -55.30 -8.77 -42.31
N PRO A 461 -56.25 -9.48 -42.95
CA PRO A 461 -57.02 -8.90 -44.04
C PRO A 461 -57.95 -7.81 -43.49
N ARG A 462 -58.14 -6.75 -44.26
CA ARG A 462 -59.08 -5.65 -44.02
C ARG A 462 -60.53 -6.16 -44.04
N VAL A 463 -61.25 -5.90 -42.94
CA VAL A 463 -62.64 -5.42 -42.80
C VAL A 463 -63.73 -5.96 -43.76
N ARG A 464 -64.79 -6.55 -43.19
CA ARG A 464 -66.18 -6.09 -43.42
C ARG A 464 -67.12 -6.50 -42.28
N ALA A 465 -67.93 -5.54 -41.84
CA ALA A 465 -68.91 -5.68 -40.77
C ALA A 465 -70.21 -6.34 -41.27
N SER A 466 -70.80 -7.24 -40.47
CA SER A 466 -72.23 -7.24 -40.11
C SER A 466 -72.67 -8.50 -39.33
N ARG A 467 -73.40 -8.26 -38.23
CA ARG A 467 -74.40 -9.11 -37.51
C ARG A 467 -73.97 -10.15 -36.45
N PRO A 468 -74.85 -10.42 -35.46
CA PRO A 468 -74.45 -10.86 -34.12
C PRO A 468 -74.79 -12.33 -33.77
N ALA A 469 -74.13 -12.78 -32.69
CA ALA A 469 -74.45 -13.86 -31.75
C ALA A 469 -74.59 -15.31 -32.26
N ARG A 470 -73.57 -16.14 -31.96
CA ARG A 470 -73.78 -17.51 -31.44
C ARG A 470 -72.52 -18.10 -30.77
N ALA A 471 -72.74 -18.58 -29.54
CA ALA A 471 -72.00 -19.62 -28.80
C ALA A 471 -70.47 -19.54 -28.73
N SER A 472 -69.97 -18.94 -27.65
CA SER A 472 -68.57 -19.04 -27.20
C SER A 472 -68.23 -20.46 -26.73
N ARG A 473 -67.42 -21.18 -27.52
CA ARG A 473 -66.56 -22.27 -27.03
C ARG A 473 -65.46 -21.68 -26.14
N PRO A 474 -64.99 -22.37 -25.08
CA PRO A 474 -63.92 -21.87 -24.25
C PRO A 474 -62.61 -21.86 -25.07
N LEU A 475 -62.16 -20.66 -25.42
CA LEU A 475 -60.83 -20.43 -25.98
C LEU A 475 -59.79 -20.83 -24.92
N ARG A 476 -59.05 -21.89 -25.23
CA ARG A 476 -57.87 -22.36 -24.51
C ARG A 476 -56.90 -21.18 -24.34
N ASN A 477 -56.74 -20.70 -23.11
CA ASN A 477 -55.92 -19.54 -22.72
C ASN A 477 -54.56 -19.47 -23.46
N PRO A 478 -54.38 -18.60 -24.46
CA PRO A 478 -53.10 -18.42 -25.17
C PRO A 478 -52.06 -17.65 -24.34
N THR A 479 -52.47 -17.04 -23.23
CA THR A 479 -51.64 -16.19 -22.36
C THR A 479 -50.60 -16.97 -21.55
N LYS A 480 -50.89 -18.21 -21.13
CA LYS A 480 -49.94 -19.05 -20.37
C LYS A 480 -48.82 -19.61 -21.24
N THR A 481 -49.10 -19.95 -22.49
CA THR A 481 -48.10 -20.50 -23.43
C THR A 481 -47.14 -19.43 -23.89
N GLN A 482 -47.64 -18.22 -24.21
CA GLN A 482 -46.81 -17.11 -24.68
C GLN A 482 -45.86 -16.57 -23.60
N ALA A 483 -46.32 -16.48 -22.34
CA ALA A 483 -45.48 -16.11 -21.19
C ALA A 483 -44.40 -17.16 -20.89
N ARG A 484 -44.69 -18.45 -21.06
CA ARG A 484 -43.70 -19.54 -20.94
C ARG A 484 -42.65 -19.48 -22.05
N THR A 485 -43.05 -19.19 -23.29
CA THR A 485 -42.13 -19.04 -24.42
C THR A 485 -41.24 -17.80 -24.26
N GLU A 486 -41.77 -16.68 -23.79
CA GLU A 486 -40.99 -15.46 -23.54
C GLU A 486 -39.95 -15.66 -22.42
N LEU A 487 -40.33 -16.31 -21.32
CA LEU A 487 -39.41 -16.65 -20.24
C LEU A 487 -38.30 -17.60 -20.73
N LEU A 488 -38.64 -18.62 -21.52
CA LEU A 488 -37.69 -19.59 -22.05
C LEU A 488 -36.71 -18.95 -23.04
N VAL A 489 -37.18 -18.04 -23.90
CA VAL A 489 -36.33 -17.24 -24.80
C VAL A 489 -35.40 -16.32 -24.01
N LYS A 490 -35.89 -15.65 -22.96
CA LYS A 490 -35.05 -14.80 -22.11
C LYS A 490 -34.00 -15.62 -21.35
N LEU A 491 -34.35 -16.81 -20.87
CA LEU A 491 -33.41 -17.72 -20.20
C LEU A 491 -32.34 -18.26 -21.17
N LEU A 492 -32.72 -18.66 -22.39
CA LEU A 492 -31.77 -19.07 -23.43
C LEU A 492 -30.84 -17.92 -23.84
N ALA A 493 -31.38 -16.72 -24.07
CA ALA A 493 -30.58 -15.55 -24.38
C ALA A 493 -29.62 -15.21 -23.23
N THR A 494 -30.07 -15.34 -21.98
CA THR A 494 -29.24 -15.14 -20.78
C THR A 494 -28.14 -16.19 -20.70
N ALA A 495 -28.42 -17.46 -20.98
CA ALA A 495 -27.41 -18.52 -20.99
C ALA A 495 -26.35 -18.30 -22.09
N CYS A 496 -26.77 -17.93 -23.31
CA CYS A 496 -25.84 -17.61 -24.40
C CYS A 496 -24.99 -16.38 -24.10
N ILE A 497 -25.61 -15.30 -23.58
CA ILE A 497 -24.89 -14.08 -23.17
C ILE A 497 -23.91 -14.40 -22.04
N GLY A 498 -24.32 -15.21 -21.06
CA GLY A 498 -23.45 -15.63 -19.96
C GLY A 498 -22.26 -16.44 -20.41
N ALA A 499 -22.45 -17.41 -21.31
CA ALA A 499 -21.37 -18.22 -21.87
C ALA A 499 -20.34 -17.35 -22.61
N VAL A 500 -20.80 -16.43 -23.47
CA VAL A 500 -19.93 -15.50 -24.18
C VAL A 500 -19.26 -14.51 -23.21
N PHE A 501 -19.99 -14.00 -22.22
CA PHE A 501 -19.49 -13.01 -21.27
C PHE A 501 -18.33 -13.54 -20.45
N PHE A 502 -18.36 -14.80 -20.00
CA PHE A 502 -17.26 -15.38 -19.21
C PHE A 502 -16.17 -16.06 -20.05
N THR A 503 -16.33 -16.17 -21.38
CA THR A 503 -15.30 -16.76 -22.25
C THR A 503 -13.93 -16.07 -22.12
N PRO A 504 -13.82 -14.73 -22.08
CA PRO A 504 -12.54 -14.05 -21.90
C PRO A 504 -11.90 -14.39 -20.55
N PHE A 505 -12.65 -14.25 -19.46
CA PHE A 505 -12.18 -14.59 -18.11
C PHE A 505 -11.65 -16.04 -18.04
N TRP A 506 -12.43 -17.01 -18.51
CA TRP A 506 -12.02 -18.41 -18.51
C TRP A 506 -10.97 -18.76 -19.58
N SER A 507 -10.65 -17.89 -20.52
CA SER A 507 -9.57 -18.16 -21.48
C SER A 507 -8.20 -18.09 -20.81
N ASN A 508 -8.06 -17.30 -19.74
CA ASN A 508 -6.83 -17.19 -18.96
C ASN A 508 -6.53 -18.48 -18.17
N ASP A 509 -5.34 -19.05 -18.36
CA ASP A 509 -4.89 -20.25 -17.65
C ASP A 509 -4.87 -20.09 -16.11
N PRO A 510 -4.38 -18.97 -15.53
CA PRO A 510 -4.34 -18.82 -14.07
C PRO A 510 -5.72 -18.87 -13.42
N TYR A 511 -6.73 -18.22 -14.02
CA TYR A 511 -8.10 -18.27 -13.49
C TYR A 511 -8.68 -19.68 -13.55
N ARG A 512 -8.49 -20.40 -14.67
CA ARG A 512 -8.93 -21.80 -14.79
C ARG A 512 -8.24 -22.70 -13.79
N SER A 513 -6.93 -22.56 -13.59
CA SER A 513 -6.17 -23.35 -12.63
C SER A 513 -6.66 -23.11 -11.20
N VAL A 514 -6.82 -21.85 -10.80
CA VAL A 514 -7.18 -21.46 -9.43
C VAL A 514 -8.61 -21.87 -9.07
N PHE A 515 -9.59 -21.50 -9.89
CA PHE A 515 -10.99 -21.84 -9.61
C PHE A 515 -11.34 -23.28 -9.96
N GLY A 516 -10.68 -23.86 -10.96
CA GLY A 516 -10.87 -25.25 -11.38
C GLY A 516 -10.31 -26.24 -10.36
N SER A 517 -9.12 -25.97 -9.79
CA SER A 517 -8.50 -26.82 -8.76
C SER A 517 -9.14 -26.70 -7.38
N GLY A 518 -9.75 -25.56 -7.07
CA GLY A 518 -10.40 -25.30 -5.78
C GLY A 518 -9.48 -25.07 -4.59
N ASN A 519 -8.16 -25.18 -4.81
CA ASN A 519 -7.12 -24.93 -3.81
C ASN A 519 -6.54 -23.50 -3.88
N MET A 520 -7.01 -22.68 -4.83
CA MET A 520 -6.51 -21.32 -5.03
C MET A 520 -4.97 -21.22 -5.18
N ALA A 521 -4.37 -22.12 -5.98
CA ALA A 521 -2.92 -22.25 -6.15
C ALA A 521 -2.13 -22.59 -4.86
N GLY A 522 -2.67 -23.48 -4.02
CA GLY A 522 -2.03 -23.90 -2.77
C GLY A 522 -2.29 -22.95 -1.59
N PHE A 523 -2.95 -21.81 -1.83
CA PHE A 523 -3.22 -20.84 -0.79
C PHE A 523 -4.25 -21.30 0.23
N LEU A 524 -5.25 -22.10 -0.19
CA LEU A 524 -6.30 -22.58 0.71
C LEU A 524 -6.10 -24.04 1.14
N SER A 525 -4.95 -24.65 0.82
CA SER A 525 -4.70 -26.03 1.23
C SER A 525 -4.55 -26.10 2.74
N PRO A 526 -5.12 -27.12 3.38
CA PRO A 526 -4.94 -27.32 4.80
C PRO A 526 -3.49 -27.72 5.09
N PHE A 527 -2.82 -26.96 5.96
CA PHE A 527 -1.49 -27.26 6.47
C PHE A 527 -1.57 -28.20 7.68
N PRO A 528 -0.91 -29.37 7.67
CA PRO A 528 -0.90 -30.30 8.79
C PRO A 528 -0.07 -29.75 9.97
N LEU A 529 -0.59 -29.89 11.18
CA LEU A 529 0.01 -29.32 12.39
C LEU A 529 0.80 -30.32 13.25
N ASP A 530 0.79 -31.62 12.93
CA ASP A 530 1.30 -32.66 13.83
C ASP A 530 2.77 -32.46 14.22
N ASP A 531 3.65 -32.19 13.25
CA ASP A 531 5.06 -31.92 13.52
C ASP A 531 5.24 -30.63 14.33
N LEU A 532 4.46 -29.59 14.05
CA LEU A 532 4.54 -28.30 14.76
C LEU A 532 3.96 -28.39 16.19
N LYS A 533 2.94 -29.23 16.41
CA LYS A 533 2.40 -29.55 17.74
C LYS A 533 3.45 -30.22 18.62
N GLN A 534 4.20 -31.17 18.08
CA GLN A 534 5.27 -31.85 18.81
C GLN A 534 6.37 -30.87 19.22
N VAL A 535 6.77 -29.95 18.32
CA VAL A 535 7.71 -28.87 18.65
C VAL A 535 7.15 -27.97 19.74
N LYS A 536 5.88 -27.55 19.64
CA LYS A 536 5.23 -26.72 20.66
C LYS A 536 5.17 -27.44 22.01
N GLN A 537 4.91 -28.74 22.02
CA GLN A 537 4.93 -29.55 23.24
C GLN A 537 6.33 -29.60 23.85
N ALA A 538 7.35 -29.94 23.06
CA ALA A 538 8.75 -29.96 23.52
C ALA A 538 9.18 -28.59 24.06
N LEU A 539 8.79 -27.50 23.38
CA LEU A 539 9.08 -26.13 23.82
C LEU A 539 8.37 -25.77 25.13
N ASN A 540 7.16 -26.29 25.38
CA ASN A 540 6.42 -26.08 26.63
C ASN A 540 6.99 -26.85 27.83
N GLU A 541 7.77 -27.91 27.57
CA GLU A 541 8.49 -28.67 28.61
C GLU A 541 9.78 -27.97 29.04
N LEU A 542 10.27 -27.01 28.24
CA LEU A 542 11.46 -26.21 28.54
C LEU A 542 11.09 -24.92 29.30
N PRO A 543 12.03 -24.32 30.06
CA PRO A 543 11.77 -23.05 30.73
C PRO A 543 11.46 -21.93 29.74
N GLU A 544 10.69 -20.93 30.15
CA GLU A 544 10.36 -19.79 29.28
C GLU A 544 11.61 -19.08 28.72
N GLY A 545 11.48 -18.54 27.52
CA GLY A 545 12.50 -17.73 26.85
C GLY A 545 12.08 -17.32 25.44
N LYS A 546 12.73 -16.28 24.90
CA LYS A 546 12.40 -15.78 23.57
C LYS A 546 12.72 -16.84 22.52
N THR A 547 11.74 -17.11 21.67
CA THR A 547 11.78 -18.18 20.66
C THR A 547 11.66 -17.58 19.27
N VAL A 548 12.51 -17.99 18.35
CA VAL A 548 12.50 -17.50 16.96
C VAL A 548 12.45 -18.68 15.99
N VAL A 549 11.82 -18.49 14.83
CA VAL A 549 11.84 -19.48 13.75
C VAL A 549 12.77 -19.00 12.66
N LEU A 550 13.74 -19.83 12.28
CA LEU A 550 14.70 -19.54 11.22
C LEU A 550 14.72 -20.67 10.17
N PRO A 551 15.05 -20.36 8.91
CA PRO A 551 15.10 -19.01 8.35
C PRO A 551 13.71 -18.34 8.34
N PRO A 552 13.63 -17.01 8.17
CA PRO A 552 12.35 -16.32 7.99
C PRO A 552 11.60 -16.85 6.78
N THR A 553 10.26 -16.83 6.88
CA THR A 553 9.30 -17.22 5.84
C THR A 553 8.76 -16.06 5.01
N GLU A 554 8.98 -14.82 5.47
CA GLU A 554 8.69 -13.60 4.73
C GLU A 554 9.35 -13.63 3.33
N THR A 555 8.59 -13.27 2.29
CA THR A 555 8.97 -13.04 0.86
C THR A 555 9.75 -14.16 0.13
N ALA A 556 9.38 -14.44 -1.13
CA ALA A 556 10.04 -15.41 -2.05
C ALA A 556 10.37 -16.86 -1.54
N LYS A 557 9.81 -17.28 -0.40
CA LYS A 557 9.97 -18.63 0.15
C LYS A 557 8.65 -19.37 0.30
N LEU A 558 8.72 -20.70 0.25
CA LEU A 558 7.62 -21.64 0.45
C LEU A 558 7.97 -22.63 1.55
N VAL A 559 6.96 -23.19 2.21
CA VAL A 559 7.09 -24.21 3.24
C VAL A 559 6.39 -25.45 2.73
N ALA A 560 7.15 -26.50 2.43
CA ALA A 560 6.58 -27.79 2.06
C ALA A 560 5.96 -28.47 3.29
N ASP A 561 4.77 -29.03 3.16
CA ASP A 561 4.19 -29.85 4.21
C ASP A 561 4.71 -31.30 4.19
N SER A 562 4.23 -32.14 5.11
CA SER A 562 4.59 -33.56 5.19
C SER A 562 4.15 -34.38 3.97
N ASN A 563 3.23 -33.87 3.16
CA ASN A 563 2.77 -34.49 1.91
C ASN A 563 3.46 -33.89 0.67
N GLY A 564 4.37 -32.93 0.85
CA GLY A 564 5.06 -32.23 -0.24
C GLY A 564 4.22 -31.16 -0.93
N VAL A 565 3.16 -30.65 -0.29
CA VAL A 565 2.42 -29.49 -0.80
C VAL A 565 3.06 -28.21 -0.29
N ASP A 566 3.29 -27.25 -1.18
CA ASP A 566 3.89 -25.98 -0.83
C ASP A 566 2.86 -24.98 -0.29
N HIS A 567 3.21 -24.35 0.83
CA HIS A 567 2.42 -23.32 1.48
C HIS A 567 3.22 -22.02 1.60
N LYS A 568 2.54 -20.88 1.45
CA LYS A 568 3.16 -19.56 1.66
C LYS A 568 2.80 -19.01 3.03
N PHE A 569 3.77 -18.81 3.91
CA PHE A 569 3.57 -18.22 5.24
C PHE A 569 4.35 -16.91 5.42
N ILE A 570 3.96 -16.17 6.46
CA ILE A 570 4.77 -15.12 7.09
C ILE A 570 5.10 -15.55 8.52
N ASP A 571 6.13 -14.94 9.11
CA ASP A 571 6.66 -15.33 10.41
C ASP A 571 5.62 -15.25 11.54
N LYS A 572 4.63 -14.34 11.41
CA LYS A 572 3.50 -14.24 12.35
C LYS A 572 2.72 -15.54 12.54
N PHE A 573 2.68 -16.40 11.52
CA PHE A 573 2.06 -17.72 11.65
C PHE A 573 2.69 -18.52 12.79
N PHE A 574 4.01 -18.63 12.80
CA PHE A 574 4.72 -19.38 13.83
C PHE A 574 4.69 -18.66 15.17
N ILE A 575 4.88 -17.34 15.19
CA ILE A 575 4.84 -16.53 16.42
C ILE A 575 3.52 -16.76 17.17
N TYR A 576 2.39 -16.59 16.48
CA TYR A 576 1.07 -16.72 17.12
C TYR A 576 0.68 -18.18 17.38
N TYR A 577 1.19 -19.13 16.61
CA TYR A 577 0.94 -20.55 16.90
C TYR A 577 1.69 -21.01 18.15
N LEU A 578 2.97 -20.66 18.27
CA LEU A 578 3.81 -21.07 19.39
C LEU A 578 3.41 -20.35 20.68
N ASP A 579 2.94 -19.09 20.56
CA ASP A 579 2.49 -18.24 21.67
C ASP A 579 3.56 -18.10 22.75
N LYS A 580 4.78 -17.77 22.32
CA LYS A 580 5.95 -17.51 23.16
C LYS A 580 6.52 -16.13 22.85
N PRO A 581 7.21 -15.47 23.80
CA PRO A 581 7.94 -14.25 23.53
C PRO A 581 8.83 -14.41 22.29
N SER A 582 8.80 -13.46 21.36
CA SER A 582 9.46 -13.58 20.06
C SER A 582 9.69 -12.19 19.45
N TYR A 583 10.21 -12.18 18.23
CA TYR A 583 10.53 -10.98 17.47
C TYR A 583 9.80 -11.02 16.14
N TYR A 584 9.15 -9.90 15.79
CA TYR A 584 8.66 -9.70 14.44
C TYR A 584 9.55 -8.71 13.69
N TYR A 585 10.15 -9.20 12.61
CA TYR A 585 11.08 -8.48 11.73
C TYR A 585 10.62 -8.51 10.25
N GLY A 586 9.34 -8.84 10.01
CA GLY A 586 8.70 -8.72 8.70
C GLY A 586 8.24 -7.29 8.36
N LEU A 587 7.37 -7.13 7.35
CA LEU A 587 7.01 -5.82 6.78
C LEU A 587 6.62 -4.76 7.84
N THR A 588 5.82 -5.14 8.83
CA THR A 588 5.36 -4.24 9.91
C THR A 588 6.07 -4.47 11.24
N GLY A 589 7.24 -5.10 11.21
CA GLY A 589 8.10 -5.29 12.38
C GLY A 589 8.74 -3.99 12.84
N ASP A 590 9.16 -3.95 14.09
CA ASP A 590 9.96 -2.86 14.64
C ASP A 590 11.30 -2.75 13.89
N VAL A 591 11.79 -1.52 13.68
CA VAL A 591 12.99 -1.28 12.88
C VAL A 591 14.25 -1.80 13.59
N LYS A 592 14.34 -1.72 14.93
CA LYS A 592 15.45 -2.29 15.72
C LYS A 592 15.47 -3.82 15.57
N ASN A 593 14.30 -4.46 15.68
CA ASN A 593 14.19 -5.91 15.44
C ASN A 593 14.70 -6.30 14.04
N LYS A 594 14.33 -5.55 12.99
CA LYS A 594 14.79 -5.81 11.62
C LYS A 594 16.31 -5.70 11.49
N PHE A 595 16.91 -4.71 12.14
CA PHE A 595 18.35 -4.49 12.10
C PHE A 595 19.12 -5.60 12.83
N GLU A 596 18.69 -6.00 14.03
CA GLU A 596 19.32 -7.08 14.79
C GLU A 596 19.23 -8.43 14.06
N PHE A 597 18.07 -8.75 13.48
CA PHE A 597 17.92 -9.97 12.69
C PHE A 597 18.65 -9.93 11.36
N PHE A 598 18.79 -8.74 10.76
CA PHE A 598 19.68 -8.53 9.63
C PHE A 598 21.12 -8.95 9.99
N LEU A 599 21.65 -8.51 11.14
CA LEU A 599 22.99 -8.90 11.60
C LEU A 599 23.10 -10.42 11.85
N ILE A 600 22.10 -11.03 12.50
CA ILE A 600 22.09 -12.48 12.76
C ILE A 600 22.12 -13.27 11.45
N LEU A 601 21.23 -12.95 10.51
CA LEU A 601 21.13 -13.67 9.24
C LEU A 601 22.35 -13.44 8.35
N ARG A 602 22.93 -12.24 8.38
CA ARG A 602 24.17 -11.93 7.68
C ARG A 602 25.33 -12.80 8.18
N GLY A 603 25.49 -12.92 9.51
CA GLY A 603 26.53 -13.79 10.08
C GLY A 603 26.31 -15.26 9.72
N LEU A 604 25.06 -15.76 9.82
CA LEU A 604 24.72 -17.13 9.38
C LEU A 604 25.02 -17.37 7.90
N TYR A 605 24.57 -16.45 7.03
CA TYR A 605 24.70 -16.55 5.58
C TYR A 605 26.16 -16.58 5.11
N TYR A 606 27.01 -15.72 5.70
CA TYR A 606 28.44 -15.71 5.41
C TYR A 606 29.27 -16.70 6.24
N GLN A 607 28.60 -17.59 6.98
CA GLN A 607 29.23 -18.61 7.83
C GLN A 607 30.19 -18.03 8.88
N GLN A 608 29.87 -16.85 9.38
CA GLN A 608 30.62 -16.12 10.39
C GLN A 608 29.92 -16.28 11.74
N ASP A 609 30.60 -16.90 12.70
CA ASP A 609 29.93 -17.39 13.91
C ASP A 609 29.62 -16.30 14.96
N TRP A 610 30.01 -15.04 14.72
CA TRP A 610 29.77 -13.91 15.63
C TRP A 610 28.28 -13.52 15.78
N TRP A 611 27.39 -14.02 14.91
CA TRP A 611 25.94 -13.81 15.03
C TRP A 611 25.40 -14.23 16.41
N ILE A 612 26.05 -15.19 17.08
CA ILE A 612 25.67 -15.66 18.41
C ILE A 612 25.77 -14.57 19.48
N ASN A 613 26.68 -13.60 19.33
CA ASN A 613 26.74 -12.45 20.23
C ASN A 613 25.43 -11.65 20.17
N VAL A 614 24.96 -11.34 18.95
CA VAL A 614 23.73 -10.58 18.74
C VAL A 614 22.52 -11.37 19.23
N ALA A 615 22.42 -12.66 18.91
CA ALA A 615 21.32 -13.51 19.34
C ALA A 615 21.22 -13.61 20.89
N ARG A 616 22.36 -13.77 21.58
CA ARG A 616 22.42 -13.75 23.04
C ARG A 616 22.10 -12.39 23.62
N ASP A 617 22.61 -11.33 23.00
CA ASP A 617 22.43 -9.96 23.47
C ASP A 617 20.96 -9.59 23.58
N ILE A 618 20.18 -9.95 22.55
CA ILE A 618 18.74 -9.74 22.50
C ILE A 618 17.96 -10.87 23.22
N ASN A 619 18.63 -11.74 23.98
CA ASN A 619 18.03 -12.83 24.76
C ASN A 619 17.23 -13.87 23.93
N VAL A 620 17.64 -14.17 22.70
CA VAL A 620 17.14 -15.36 22.00
C VAL A 620 17.59 -16.59 22.78
N LYS A 621 16.63 -17.38 23.24
CA LYS A 621 16.88 -18.62 23.97
C LYS A 621 16.70 -19.85 23.09
N TYR A 622 15.64 -19.85 22.29
CA TYR A 622 15.28 -21.00 21.45
C TYR A 622 15.23 -20.61 19.98
N ILE A 623 15.84 -21.44 19.14
CA ILE A 623 15.81 -21.31 17.69
C ILE A 623 15.14 -22.56 17.13
N ILE A 624 14.01 -22.39 16.46
CA ILE A 624 13.35 -23.45 15.72
C ILE A 624 13.78 -23.33 14.26
N VAL A 625 14.49 -24.35 13.78
CA VAL A 625 14.81 -24.49 12.36
C VAL A 625 13.66 -25.19 11.66
N ASN A 626 13.06 -24.54 10.66
CA ASN A 626 12.09 -25.18 9.78
C ASN A 626 12.82 -25.73 8.54
N ARG A 627 13.00 -27.06 8.51
CA ARG A 627 13.73 -27.79 7.46
C ARG A 627 12.94 -27.96 6.16
N LYS A 628 11.69 -27.50 6.12
CA LYS A 628 10.82 -27.57 4.94
C LYS A 628 10.71 -26.26 4.18
N ILE A 629 11.34 -25.21 4.69
CA ILE A 629 11.45 -23.95 3.96
C ILE A 629 12.39 -24.15 2.78
N HIS A 630 11.96 -23.70 1.61
CA HIS A 630 12.78 -23.64 0.41
C HIS A 630 12.42 -22.40 -0.41
N SER A 631 13.37 -21.92 -1.20
CA SER A 631 13.12 -20.86 -2.17
C SER A 631 12.07 -21.25 -3.21
N ASN A 632 11.24 -20.29 -3.62
CA ASN A 632 10.40 -20.44 -4.81
C ASN A 632 11.16 -20.16 -6.13
N ASN A 633 12.49 -20.01 -6.07
CA ASN A 633 13.39 -19.61 -7.16
C ASN A 633 13.02 -18.26 -7.81
N GLY A 634 12.25 -17.42 -7.11
CA GLY A 634 11.89 -16.09 -7.59
C GLY A 634 13.07 -15.13 -7.51
N VAL A 635 13.45 -14.54 -8.64
CA VAL A 635 14.42 -13.44 -8.70
C VAL A 635 13.68 -12.14 -8.37
N GLY A 636 14.20 -11.32 -7.44
CA GLY A 636 13.58 -10.04 -7.10
C GLY A 636 14.19 -9.36 -5.87
N ALA A 637 13.78 -8.12 -5.62
CA ALA A 637 14.28 -7.26 -4.54
C ALA A 637 14.13 -7.84 -3.11
N GLU A 638 13.29 -8.86 -2.92
CA GLU A 638 12.92 -9.39 -1.61
C GLU A 638 13.44 -10.82 -1.36
N TYR A 639 14.38 -11.30 -2.18
CA TYR A 639 14.93 -12.65 -2.09
C TYR A 639 16.36 -12.62 -1.54
N LEU A 640 16.59 -13.29 -0.40
CA LEU A 640 17.93 -13.68 0.06
C LEU A 640 18.14 -15.16 -0.28
N PRO A 641 18.98 -15.47 -1.28
CA PRO A 641 19.07 -16.81 -1.84
C PRO A 641 19.63 -17.85 -0.87
N ASN A 642 19.00 -19.03 -0.84
CA ASN A 642 19.44 -20.23 -0.14
C ASN A 642 19.83 -20.04 1.34
N VAL A 643 19.36 -18.98 2.00
CA VAL A 643 19.68 -18.74 3.43
C VAL A 643 19.29 -19.94 4.30
N GLU A 644 18.24 -20.68 3.94
CA GLU A 644 17.85 -21.95 4.55
C GLU A 644 18.99 -22.97 4.64
N SER A 645 19.85 -23.04 3.63
CA SER A 645 20.96 -23.99 3.53
C SER A 645 22.09 -23.66 4.51
N TYR A 646 22.13 -22.44 5.06
CA TYR A 646 23.20 -21.99 5.96
C TYR A 646 22.78 -21.95 7.44
N VAL A 647 21.48 -21.90 7.76
CA VAL A 647 20.98 -21.79 9.14
C VAL A 647 21.38 -23.00 9.98
N GLU A 648 20.97 -24.20 9.59
CA GLU A 648 21.21 -25.41 10.38
C GLU A 648 22.71 -25.75 10.51
N PRO A 649 23.52 -25.67 9.42
CA PRO A 649 24.98 -25.79 9.54
C PRO A 649 25.60 -24.75 10.48
N GLY A 650 25.13 -23.50 10.44
CA GLY A 650 25.59 -22.45 11.34
C GLY A 650 25.37 -22.76 12.81
N LEU A 651 24.19 -23.30 13.15
CA LEU A 651 23.89 -23.77 14.50
C LEU A 651 24.73 -25.00 14.88
N ALA A 652 24.89 -25.95 13.95
CA ALA A 652 25.63 -27.19 14.19
C ALA A 652 27.15 -27.00 14.37
N ARG A 653 27.73 -25.89 13.90
CA ARG A 653 29.13 -25.53 14.16
C ARG A 653 29.34 -25.08 15.61
N LEU A 654 28.35 -24.44 16.22
CA LEU A 654 28.42 -23.88 17.57
C LEU A 654 27.98 -24.86 18.67
N LYS A 655 28.52 -26.08 18.67
CA LYS A 655 28.10 -27.16 19.59
C LYS A 655 28.28 -26.83 21.08
N ASP A 656 29.25 -25.98 21.40
CA ASP A 656 29.53 -25.57 22.78
C ASP A 656 28.53 -24.53 23.29
N ASP A 657 27.88 -23.80 22.37
CA ASP A 657 27.02 -22.65 22.65
C ASP A 657 25.54 -22.96 22.40
N VAL A 658 25.26 -23.94 21.54
CA VAL A 658 23.93 -24.31 21.05
C VAL A 658 23.72 -25.82 21.16
N THR A 659 22.63 -26.23 21.80
CA THR A 659 22.26 -27.65 21.99
C THR A 659 20.95 -27.99 21.29
N LEU A 660 20.94 -29.08 20.52
CA LEU A 660 19.71 -29.64 19.95
C LEU A 660 18.86 -30.28 21.06
N ARG A 661 17.63 -29.80 21.25
CA ARG A 661 16.68 -30.29 22.28
C ARG A 661 15.62 -31.22 21.74
N PHE A 662 15.17 -30.98 20.51
CA PHE A 662 14.15 -31.79 19.86
C PHE A 662 14.34 -31.75 18.35
N GLN A 663 13.99 -32.82 17.66
CA GLN A 663 13.88 -32.82 16.20
C GLN A 663 12.81 -33.79 15.74
N ASN A 664 12.17 -33.45 14.63
CA ASN A 664 11.31 -34.35 13.87
C ASN A 664 11.58 -34.19 12.36
N SER A 665 10.64 -34.65 11.53
CA SER A 665 10.82 -34.66 10.08
C SER A 665 10.82 -33.26 9.44
N SER A 666 10.22 -32.27 10.11
CA SER A 666 10.03 -30.92 9.57
C SER A 666 10.78 -29.84 10.35
N TYR A 667 11.05 -30.06 11.64
CA TYR A 667 11.62 -29.03 12.52
C TYR A 667 12.74 -29.58 13.39
N ALA A 668 13.65 -28.69 13.77
CA ALA A 668 14.62 -28.90 14.83
C ALA A 668 14.59 -27.74 15.82
N LEU A 669 14.58 -28.03 17.11
CA LEU A 669 14.56 -27.06 18.20
C LEU A 669 15.93 -27.05 18.86
N TYR A 670 16.59 -25.90 18.77
CA TYR A 670 17.88 -25.63 19.39
C TYR A 670 17.69 -24.68 20.58
N GLU A 671 18.50 -24.88 21.62
CA GLU A 671 18.63 -23.96 22.76
C GLU A 671 20.02 -23.33 22.75
N ILE A 672 20.09 -22.01 22.90
CA ILE A 672 21.32 -21.31 23.26
C ILE A 672 21.49 -21.49 24.77
N THR A 673 22.36 -22.42 25.17
CA THR A 673 22.48 -22.89 26.56
C THR A 673 23.19 -21.92 27.48
N ASP A 674 23.98 -21.03 26.90
CA ASP A 674 24.75 -20.02 27.63
C ASP A 674 24.12 -18.64 27.39
N GLN A 675 23.17 -18.32 28.27
CA GLN A 675 22.50 -17.02 28.31
C GLN A 675 23.32 -16.04 29.15
N PRO A 676 23.46 -14.78 28.70
CA PRO A 676 24.22 -13.78 29.42
C PRO A 676 23.54 -13.39 30.75
N LYS A 677 24.33 -12.83 31.67
CA LYS A 677 23.77 -12.21 32.89
C LYS A 677 23.03 -10.92 32.50
N ALA A 678 21.92 -10.64 33.17
CA ALA A 678 21.11 -9.46 32.90
C ALA A 678 21.82 -8.14 33.23
N ASP A 679 22.73 -8.13 34.20
CA ASP A 679 23.49 -6.95 34.61
C ASP A 679 24.92 -7.06 34.08
N ARG A 680 25.18 -6.36 32.98
CA ARG A 680 26.48 -6.32 32.29
C ARG A 680 26.72 -4.91 31.75
N PRO A 681 27.97 -4.44 31.69
CA PRO A 681 28.31 -3.13 31.13
C PRO A 681 27.87 -3.01 29.67
N THR A 682 27.65 -1.78 29.21
CA THR A 682 27.29 -1.53 27.81
C THR A 682 28.54 -1.44 26.97
N LEU A 683 28.57 -2.15 25.84
CA LEU A 683 29.48 -1.95 24.73
C LEU A 683 28.74 -1.17 23.65
N LEU A 684 28.97 0.14 23.58
CA LEU A 684 28.44 0.98 22.54
C LEU A 684 29.33 0.88 21.30
N VAL A 685 28.74 0.49 20.18
CA VAL A 685 29.39 0.41 18.87
C VAL A 685 29.11 1.69 18.12
N ASP A 686 30.11 2.57 18.08
CA ASP A 686 30.10 3.83 17.33
C ASP A 686 31.38 3.93 16.48
N SER A 687 31.48 3.02 15.51
CA SER A 687 32.66 2.86 14.66
C SER A 687 32.25 2.60 13.22
N SER A 688 33.24 2.53 12.33
CA SER A 688 33.06 2.00 10.99
C SER A 688 32.67 0.53 11.04
N TRP A 689 31.97 0.11 10.00
CA TRP A 689 31.57 -1.27 9.80
C TRP A 689 32.78 -2.21 9.84
N GLN A 690 33.91 -1.81 9.26
CA GLN A 690 35.13 -2.63 9.29
C GLN A 690 35.62 -2.87 10.72
N SER A 691 35.74 -1.81 11.53
CA SER A 691 36.19 -1.93 12.92
C SER A 691 35.25 -2.78 13.78
N TYR A 692 33.94 -2.66 13.58
CA TYR A 692 32.97 -3.55 14.22
C TYR A 692 33.21 -5.01 13.82
N LEU A 693 33.40 -5.29 12.52
CA LEU A 693 33.71 -6.64 12.06
C LEU A 693 35.00 -7.16 12.69
N ASP A 694 36.08 -6.39 12.66
CA ASP A 694 37.38 -6.80 13.21
C ASP A 694 37.31 -7.11 14.71
N LEU A 695 36.43 -6.42 15.45
CA LEU A 695 36.14 -6.76 16.84
C LEU A 695 35.47 -8.12 16.97
N VAL A 696 34.36 -8.35 16.26
CA VAL A 696 33.49 -9.50 16.50
C VAL A 696 33.90 -10.75 15.74
N PHE A 697 34.64 -10.63 14.64
CA PHE A 697 34.90 -11.71 13.67
C PHE A 697 35.47 -12.98 14.30
N SER A 698 36.39 -12.79 15.24
CA SER A 698 37.02 -13.87 15.99
C SER A 698 36.61 -13.89 17.46
N ARG A 699 35.62 -13.12 17.91
CA ARG A 699 35.25 -13.01 19.34
C ARG A 699 33.76 -13.29 19.54
N ARG A 700 33.41 -14.56 19.71
CA ARG A 700 32.00 -15.01 19.82
C ARG A 700 31.38 -14.94 21.23
N ASN A 701 32.15 -14.48 22.22
CA ASN A 701 31.77 -14.52 23.64
C ASN A 701 31.55 -13.14 24.27
N LEU A 702 31.74 -12.05 23.52
CA LEU A 702 31.63 -10.67 24.03
C LEU A 702 30.27 -10.40 24.69
N SER A 703 29.19 -10.96 24.13
CA SER A 703 27.84 -10.79 24.70
C SER A 703 27.71 -11.37 26.11
N ARG A 704 28.58 -12.29 26.56
CA ARG A 704 28.54 -12.78 27.94
C ARG A 704 28.95 -11.70 28.95
N CYS A 705 29.81 -10.80 28.49
CA CYS A 705 30.42 -9.74 29.30
C CYS A 705 29.79 -8.35 29.05
N TYR A 706 29.18 -8.11 27.89
CA TYR A 706 28.67 -6.79 27.49
C TYR A 706 27.28 -6.83 26.86
N THR A 707 26.50 -5.76 27.08
CA THR A 707 25.28 -5.45 26.31
C THR A 707 25.67 -4.66 25.07
N PHE A 708 25.28 -5.12 23.89
CA PHE A 708 25.57 -4.45 22.64
C PHE A 708 24.55 -3.35 22.41
N GLU A 709 25.01 -2.13 22.21
CA GLU A 709 24.18 -1.04 21.69
C GLU A 709 24.84 -0.46 20.45
N PHE A 710 24.01 0.00 19.52
CA PHE A 710 24.45 0.57 18.25
C PHE A 710 23.90 1.99 18.14
N THR A 711 24.72 2.93 17.68
CA THR A 711 24.39 4.36 17.53
C THR A 711 22.97 4.65 16.99
N PRO A 712 22.47 3.97 15.93
CA PRO A 712 21.17 4.30 15.34
C PRO A 712 19.96 4.12 16.27
N TYR A 713 20.10 3.30 17.32
CA TYR A 713 19.01 2.93 18.22
C TYR A 713 19.40 3.06 19.71
N PHE A 714 20.55 3.68 19.98
CA PHE A 714 20.99 3.95 21.34
C PHE A 714 20.16 5.09 21.93
N ASP A 715 19.54 4.85 23.09
CA ASP A 715 18.87 5.89 23.87
C ASP A 715 19.67 6.14 25.16
N PRO A 716 20.40 7.26 25.26
CA PRO A 716 21.18 7.61 26.45
C PRO A 716 20.36 7.57 27.75
N LYS A 717 19.04 7.82 27.69
CA LYS A 717 18.15 7.85 28.86
C LYS A 717 17.84 6.48 29.44
N THR A 718 18.08 5.42 28.66
CA THR A 718 17.82 4.03 29.07
C THR A 718 19.00 3.40 29.81
N VAL A 719 20.20 3.97 29.69
CA VAL A 719 21.38 3.56 30.44
C VAL A 719 21.31 4.12 31.86
N ARG A 720 21.58 3.29 32.88
CA ARG A 720 21.66 3.79 34.26
C ARG A 720 22.77 4.84 34.33
N GLN A 721 22.47 6.01 34.92
CA GLN A 721 23.37 7.18 34.95
C GLN A 721 24.79 6.87 35.50
N ASP A 722 24.95 5.83 36.33
CA ASP A 722 26.24 5.45 36.94
C ASP A 722 26.90 4.20 36.32
N SER A 723 26.32 3.62 35.26
CA SER A 723 26.92 2.45 34.60
C SER A 723 28.01 2.86 33.61
N PRO A 724 29.23 2.27 33.67
CA PRO A 724 30.27 2.55 32.71
C PRO A 724 29.88 2.04 31.31
N ILE A 725 30.07 2.89 30.29
CA ILE A 725 29.91 2.56 28.88
C ILE A 725 31.29 2.33 28.29
N THR A 726 31.51 1.15 27.73
CA THR A 726 32.69 0.84 26.94
C THR A 726 32.39 1.19 25.49
N LEU A 727 33.23 2.01 24.86
CA LEU A 727 32.98 2.58 23.53
C LEU A 727 33.94 1.98 22.51
N LEU A 728 33.41 1.32 21.47
CA LEU A 728 34.17 1.02 20.26
C LEU A 728 34.06 2.23 19.34
N THR A 729 35.16 2.93 19.12
CA THR A 729 35.23 4.13 18.27
C THR A 729 36.47 4.09 17.39
N ASP A 730 36.36 4.67 16.20
CA ASP A 730 37.50 4.94 15.31
C ASP A 730 38.09 6.34 15.56
N ASP A 731 37.32 7.26 16.14
CA ASP A 731 37.69 8.66 16.39
C ASP A 731 36.92 9.22 17.60
N GLU A 732 37.62 9.45 18.72
CA GLU A 732 37.02 9.91 19.97
C GLU A 732 36.27 11.26 19.84
N PRO A 733 36.79 12.30 19.14
CA PRO A 733 36.05 13.53 18.90
C PRO A 733 34.73 13.33 18.16
N THR A 734 34.72 12.51 17.11
CA THR A 734 33.49 12.18 16.36
C THR A 734 32.48 11.48 17.26
N SER A 735 32.91 10.52 18.08
CA SER A 735 32.01 9.83 19.00
C SER A 735 31.48 10.72 20.14
N ALA A 736 32.28 11.68 20.61
CA ALA A 736 31.80 12.69 21.58
C ALA A 736 30.66 13.53 20.98
N LEU A 737 30.79 13.92 19.71
CA LEU A 737 29.74 14.60 18.97
C LEU A 737 28.51 13.71 18.75
N ASP A 738 28.68 12.45 18.39
CA ASP A 738 27.56 11.50 18.19
C ASP A 738 26.75 11.34 19.48
N LEU A 739 27.42 11.13 20.61
CA LEU A 739 26.79 11.05 21.91
C LEU A 739 26.05 12.33 22.31
N TYR A 740 26.65 13.50 22.04
CA TYR A 740 25.99 14.79 22.27
C TYR A 740 24.69 14.91 21.46
N LEU A 741 24.73 14.56 20.18
CA LEU A 741 23.60 14.65 19.26
C LEU A 741 22.50 13.63 19.58
N LEU A 742 22.84 12.46 20.12
CA LEU A 742 21.85 11.50 20.63
C LEU A 742 21.12 12.03 21.87
N ASP A 743 21.80 12.81 22.73
CA ASP A 743 21.16 13.47 23.88
C ASP A 743 20.38 14.74 23.48
N HIS A 744 20.76 15.37 22.35
CA HIS A 744 20.16 16.58 21.77
C HIS A 744 19.55 16.33 20.38
N PRO A 745 18.49 15.50 20.28
CA PRO A 745 17.93 15.09 18.98
C PRO A 745 17.30 16.25 18.18
N ASP A 746 17.05 17.40 18.82
CA ASP A 746 16.60 18.64 18.18
C ASP A 746 17.71 19.38 17.42
N ALA A 747 18.98 19.09 17.72
CA ALA A 747 20.13 19.60 16.96
C ALA A 747 20.27 18.93 15.58
N ILE A 748 19.68 17.73 15.39
CA ILE A 748 19.74 16.96 14.15
C ILE A 748 18.52 17.25 13.27
N SER A 749 18.76 17.77 12.07
CA SER A 749 17.73 18.05 11.07
C SER A 749 17.90 17.17 9.83
N GLY A 750 16.89 16.34 9.56
CA GLY A 750 16.84 15.49 8.37
C GLY A 750 16.25 16.21 7.15
N PRO A 751 16.39 15.61 5.96
CA PRO A 751 15.83 16.13 4.71
C PRO A 751 14.30 16.25 4.74
N ASP A 752 13.76 17.23 4.01
CA ASP A 752 12.32 17.41 3.85
C ASP A 752 11.69 16.26 3.05
N THR A 753 11.02 15.37 3.78
CA THR A 753 10.40 14.17 3.21
C THR A 753 9.21 14.46 2.29
N ARG A 754 8.67 15.68 2.25
CA ARG A 754 7.50 16.03 1.42
C ARG A 754 7.75 15.85 -0.07
N MET A 755 9.01 15.92 -0.50
CA MET A 755 9.40 15.78 -1.90
C MET A 755 9.78 14.36 -2.32
N PHE A 756 9.94 13.42 -1.39
CA PHE A 756 10.44 12.07 -1.69
C PHE A 756 9.53 11.29 -2.63
N ALA A 757 8.22 11.55 -2.58
CA ALA A 757 7.24 10.91 -3.45
C ALA A 757 7.33 11.36 -4.93
N PHE A 758 8.05 12.46 -5.18
CA PHE A 758 8.06 13.19 -6.44
C PHE A 758 9.45 13.25 -7.08
N ASN A 759 10.51 12.99 -6.31
CA ASN A 759 11.88 13.05 -6.79
C ASN A 759 12.51 11.63 -6.85
N PRO A 760 12.83 11.11 -8.05
CA PRO A 760 13.44 9.80 -8.23
C PRO A 760 14.93 9.80 -7.85
N ASP A 761 15.57 10.97 -7.76
CA ASP A 761 16.97 11.12 -7.41
C ASP A 761 17.18 11.22 -5.90
N VAL A 762 16.12 11.00 -5.11
CA VAL A 762 16.16 10.88 -3.65
C VAL A 762 15.67 9.50 -3.24
N VAL A 763 16.59 8.63 -2.83
CA VAL A 763 16.32 7.25 -2.44
C VAL A 763 16.28 7.15 -0.91
N ALA A 764 15.09 7.03 -0.31
CA ALA A 764 15.00 6.89 1.15
C ALA A 764 15.46 5.50 1.61
N SER A 765 16.28 5.42 2.67
CA SER A 765 16.72 4.14 3.26
C SER A 765 15.56 3.23 3.67
N ASN A 766 14.43 3.83 4.06
CA ASN A 766 13.21 3.12 4.43
C ASN A 766 12.62 2.25 3.31
N TYR A 767 12.94 2.53 2.04
CA TYR A 767 12.63 1.64 0.91
C TYR A 767 13.22 0.23 1.12
N TYR A 768 14.46 0.18 1.62
CA TYR A 768 15.20 -1.05 1.88
C TYR A 768 14.86 -1.69 3.23
N LEU A 769 14.43 -0.89 4.20
CA LEU A 769 14.03 -1.37 5.53
C LEU A 769 12.59 -1.89 5.60
N SER A 770 11.85 -1.81 4.49
CA SER A 770 10.42 -2.19 4.46
C SER A 770 10.25 -3.70 4.72
N PRO A 771 10.68 -4.63 3.84
CA PRO A 771 11.05 -5.98 4.23
C PRO A 771 12.56 -6.07 4.52
N MET A 772 12.94 -6.72 5.62
CA MET A 772 14.35 -6.87 6.03
C MET A 772 15.26 -7.46 4.93
N PHE A 773 14.74 -8.31 4.03
CA PHE A 773 15.52 -8.87 2.93
C PHE A 773 15.97 -7.83 1.90
N ARG A 774 15.25 -6.72 1.72
CA ARG A 774 15.70 -5.63 0.85
C ARG A 774 16.97 -4.96 1.40
N SER A 775 17.22 -5.00 2.70
CA SER A 775 18.47 -4.50 3.29
C SER A 775 19.70 -5.21 2.72
N PHE A 776 19.58 -6.47 2.29
CA PHE A 776 20.70 -7.19 1.66
C PHE A 776 21.04 -6.66 0.26
N LEU A 777 20.11 -5.97 -0.42
CA LEU A 777 20.39 -5.34 -1.71
C LEU A 777 21.42 -4.20 -1.59
N LEU A 778 21.49 -3.55 -0.42
CA LEU A 778 22.48 -2.52 -0.14
C LEU A 778 23.90 -3.09 -0.10
N PHE A 779 24.09 -4.42 -0.02
CA PHE A 779 25.40 -5.08 -0.10
C PHE A 779 25.78 -5.47 -1.54
N SER A 780 24.89 -5.21 -2.50
CA SER A 780 25.05 -5.58 -3.90
C SER A 780 25.22 -4.33 -4.79
N ASN A 781 25.92 -4.44 -5.90
CA ASN A 781 25.94 -3.46 -6.99
C ASN A 781 24.91 -3.83 -8.07
N THR A 782 23.95 -4.71 -7.74
CA THR A 782 22.88 -5.07 -8.66
C THR A 782 22.01 -3.86 -8.97
N LYS A 783 21.27 -3.94 -10.07
CA LYS A 783 20.32 -2.90 -10.49
C LYS A 783 19.30 -2.51 -9.41
N TRP A 784 19.05 -3.36 -8.41
CA TRP A 784 18.11 -3.09 -7.31
C TRP A 784 18.69 -2.19 -6.20
N ASN A 785 20.00 -1.98 -6.18
CA ASN A 785 20.65 -0.98 -5.35
C ASN A 785 20.59 0.40 -6.03
N ARG A 786 19.50 1.12 -5.77
CA ARG A 786 19.17 2.42 -6.34
C ARG A 786 19.99 3.57 -5.75
N THR A 787 20.72 3.35 -4.64
CA THR A 787 21.58 4.39 -4.04
C THR A 787 22.87 4.59 -4.85
N GLY A 788 23.24 3.64 -5.71
CA GLY A 788 24.51 3.65 -6.44
C GLY A 788 25.73 3.33 -5.55
N MET A 789 25.53 2.91 -4.30
CA MET A 789 26.61 2.66 -3.34
C MET A 789 26.33 1.42 -2.49
N ILE A 790 27.33 0.54 -2.35
CA ILE A 790 27.27 -0.60 -1.44
C ILE A 790 27.40 -0.06 -0.01
N THR A 791 26.46 -0.35 0.88
CA THR A 791 26.42 0.18 2.25
C THR A 791 25.89 -0.83 3.26
N PRO A 792 26.39 -0.84 4.51
CA PRO A 792 25.95 -1.76 5.56
C PRO A 792 24.57 -1.44 6.15
N GLY A 793 23.62 -1.02 5.32
CA GLY A 793 22.31 -0.57 5.76
C GLY A 793 22.38 0.73 6.55
N VAL A 794 21.73 0.74 7.71
CA VAL A 794 21.66 1.90 8.63
C VAL A 794 22.77 1.89 9.68
N PHE A 795 23.72 0.95 9.59
CA PHE A 795 24.86 0.90 10.49
C PHE A 795 25.64 2.22 10.46
N GLY A 796 26.04 2.73 11.63
CA GLY A 796 26.76 3.99 11.77
C GLY A 796 25.94 5.26 11.55
N THR A 797 24.62 5.17 11.34
CA THR A 797 23.73 6.35 11.36
C THR A 797 23.38 6.75 12.81
N LEU A 798 23.01 8.01 13.05
CA LEU A 798 22.50 8.48 14.35
C LEU A 798 21.02 8.17 14.52
N ARG A 799 20.22 8.26 13.45
CA ARG A 799 18.74 8.16 13.54
C ARG A 799 18.15 6.93 12.85
N GLY A 800 18.98 5.97 12.45
CA GLY A 800 18.51 4.77 11.74
C GLY A 800 17.92 5.06 10.37
N SER A 801 18.28 6.20 9.75
CA SER A 801 17.76 6.61 8.45
C SER A 801 18.74 7.49 7.68
N PHE A 802 18.68 7.42 6.36
CA PHE A 802 19.46 8.25 5.44
C PHE A 802 18.73 8.34 4.09
N ILE A 803 19.19 9.23 3.21
CA ILE A 803 18.82 9.23 1.80
C ILE A 803 20.05 8.98 0.93
N GLY A 804 19.87 8.22 -0.15
CA GLY A 804 20.83 8.12 -1.24
C GLY A 804 20.52 9.17 -2.31
N LEU A 805 21.58 9.83 -2.79
CA LEU A 805 21.57 10.83 -3.85
C LEU A 805 22.46 10.29 -4.99
N PRO A 806 21.94 9.36 -5.82
CA PRO A 806 22.73 8.70 -6.87
C PRO A 806 23.10 9.62 -8.04
N ARG A 807 22.45 10.78 -8.17
CA ARG A 807 22.61 11.73 -9.27
C ARG A 807 22.49 13.17 -8.78
N ALA A 808 22.69 14.12 -9.70
CA ALA A 808 22.48 15.54 -9.45
C ALA A 808 21.02 15.81 -9.05
N THR A 809 20.82 16.54 -7.94
CA THR A 809 19.50 16.75 -7.35
C THR A 809 19.54 17.84 -6.28
N GLU A 810 18.40 18.51 -6.06
CA GLU A 810 18.23 19.49 -4.99
C GLU A 810 17.40 18.88 -3.85
N ILE A 811 17.85 19.08 -2.62
CA ILE A 811 17.11 18.75 -1.40
C ILE A 811 17.08 19.94 -0.44
N SER A 812 16.01 20.01 0.36
CA SER A 812 15.85 21.02 1.40
C SER A 812 15.92 20.37 2.77
N VAL A 813 16.58 21.03 3.72
CA VAL A 813 16.70 20.59 5.12
C VAL A 813 16.14 21.69 6.03
N PRO A 814 14.92 21.51 6.57
CA PRO A 814 14.36 22.47 7.51
C PRO A 814 15.04 22.32 8.87
N VAL A 815 15.57 23.43 9.38
CA VAL A 815 16.30 23.45 10.65
C VAL A 815 15.58 24.37 11.63
N LYS A 816 15.54 24.00 12.91
CA LYS A 816 14.93 24.80 13.96
C LYS A 816 15.96 25.18 15.02
N VAL A 817 16.11 26.48 15.25
CA VAL A 817 17.01 27.05 16.23
C VAL A 817 16.19 27.51 17.43
N ALA A 818 16.49 26.95 18.61
CA ALA A 818 15.72 27.23 19.83
C ALA A 818 16.06 28.60 20.43
N ASN A 819 17.35 28.96 20.46
CA ASN A 819 17.85 30.20 21.04
C ASN A 819 18.73 30.89 20.01
N ALA A 820 18.67 32.22 19.94
CA ALA A 820 19.58 32.96 19.08
C ALA A 820 21.03 32.77 19.58
N GLY A 821 21.97 32.58 18.66
CA GLY A 821 23.35 32.30 19.00
C GLY A 821 24.21 31.94 17.80
N ARG A 822 25.48 31.62 18.08
CA ARG A 822 26.46 31.20 17.09
C ARG A 822 26.52 29.67 17.04
N TYR A 823 26.32 29.10 15.87
CA TYR A 823 26.19 27.66 15.65
C TYR A 823 27.19 27.16 14.63
N HIS A 824 27.87 26.07 14.97
CA HIS A 824 28.65 25.26 14.06
C HIS A 824 27.70 24.43 13.19
N VAL A 825 27.89 24.49 11.87
CA VAL A 825 27.06 23.78 10.90
C VAL A 825 27.83 22.55 10.42
N LEU A 826 27.29 21.38 10.68
CA LEU A 826 27.89 20.11 10.28
C LEU A 826 26.94 19.36 9.35
N MET A 827 27.50 18.67 8.37
CA MET A 827 26.75 17.79 7.47
C MET A 827 27.23 16.35 7.65
N ARG A 828 26.33 15.40 7.94
CA ARG A 828 26.70 13.99 8.10
C ARG A 828 26.40 13.19 6.83
N THR A 829 27.45 12.67 6.22
CA THR A 829 27.41 12.13 4.84
C THR A 829 28.44 11.02 4.61
N ALA A 830 28.18 10.17 3.61
CA ALA A 830 29.16 9.30 2.97
C ALA A 830 29.34 9.73 1.50
N ASN A 831 30.46 10.36 1.20
CA ASN A 831 30.74 11.03 -0.06
C ASN A 831 31.76 10.24 -0.87
N THR A 832 31.51 10.11 -2.17
CA THR A 832 32.50 9.56 -3.11
C THR A 832 33.46 10.68 -3.52
N ALA A 833 32.93 11.64 -4.28
CA ALA A 833 33.47 12.95 -4.57
C ALA A 833 32.33 13.78 -5.15
N ASN A 834 31.81 14.72 -4.37
CA ASN A 834 30.53 15.36 -4.68
C ASN A 834 30.66 16.88 -4.63
N THR A 835 30.10 17.57 -5.62
CA THR A 835 30.08 19.03 -5.69
C THR A 835 28.71 19.53 -5.27
N LEU A 836 28.68 20.23 -4.13
CA LEU A 836 27.47 20.78 -3.54
C LEU A 836 27.48 22.30 -3.55
N HIS A 837 26.34 22.89 -3.87
CA HIS A 837 26.04 24.29 -3.61
C HIS A 837 25.00 24.37 -2.48
N VAL A 838 25.40 24.91 -1.35
CA VAL A 838 24.59 24.95 -0.13
C VAL A 838 24.22 26.39 0.19
N THR A 839 22.91 26.67 0.27
CA THR A 839 22.39 28.01 0.56
C THR A 839 21.42 27.99 1.74
N ALA A 840 21.52 28.99 2.62
CA ALA A 840 20.50 29.29 3.63
C ALA A 840 20.39 30.81 3.76
N PRO A 841 19.53 31.47 2.94
CA PRO A 841 19.44 32.93 2.90
C PRO A 841 19.14 33.58 4.25
N SER A 842 18.30 32.93 5.06
CA SER A 842 17.96 33.41 6.41
C SER A 842 19.12 33.38 7.41
N LEU A 843 20.21 32.68 7.08
CA LEU A 843 21.44 32.59 7.86
C LEU A 843 22.61 33.29 7.16
N GLY A 844 22.37 33.94 6.00
CA GLY A 844 23.44 34.54 5.20
C GLY A 844 24.46 33.52 4.67
N TYR A 845 24.06 32.24 4.53
CA TYR A 845 24.94 31.16 4.11
C TYR A 845 24.79 30.90 2.60
N ASP A 846 25.90 30.89 1.87
CA ASP A 846 25.96 30.59 0.44
C ASP A 846 27.39 30.13 0.10
N GLN A 847 27.57 28.83 -0.13
CA GLN A 847 28.87 28.25 -0.41
C GLN A 847 28.77 27.10 -1.42
N THR A 848 29.78 27.00 -2.28
CA THR A 848 30.02 25.82 -3.13
C THR A 848 31.26 25.11 -2.62
N MET A 849 31.18 23.79 -2.48
CA MET A 849 32.24 22.96 -1.94
C MET A 849 32.27 21.59 -2.60
N GLU A 850 33.46 21.01 -2.64
CA GLU A 850 33.66 19.61 -2.98
C GLU A 850 33.81 18.80 -1.69
N LEU A 851 32.97 17.79 -1.51
CA LEU A 851 32.99 16.90 -0.35
C LEU A 851 33.53 15.52 -0.73
N ARG A 852 34.42 14.99 0.11
CA ARG A 852 34.97 13.63 0.01
C ARG A 852 35.04 13.01 1.40
N SER A 853 34.60 11.76 1.52
CA SER A 853 34.82 11.00 2.75
C SER A 853 36.25 10.48 2.78
N SER A 854 36.75 10.20 3.99
CA SER A 854 38.05 9.55 4.15
C SER A 854 38.04 8.16 3.47
N ALA A 855 39.23 7.70 3.04
CA ALA A 855 39.40 6.38 2.46
C ALA A 855 39.09 5.22 3.44
N GLU A 856 38.94 5.52 4.73
CA GLU A 856 38.49 4.57 5.75
C GLU A 856 36.97 4.39 5.70
N ASN A 857 36.24 5.47 5.44
CA ASN A 857 34.78 5.51 5.40
C ASN A 857 34.20 5.14 4.04
N VAL A 858 34.79 5.59 2.93
CA VAL A 858 34.33 5.25 1.57
C VAL A 858 35.51 4.76 0.74
N LYS A 859 35.41 3.53 0.23
CA LYS A 859 36.43 2.89 -0.62
C LYS A 859 35.86 2.61 -2.00
N MET A 860 36.69 2.81 -3.03
CA MET A 860 36.35 2.45 -4.41
C MET A 860 37.00 1.13 -4.77
N PHE A 861 36.27 0.24 -5.41
CA PHE A 861 36.79 -1.03 -5.92
C PHE A 861 36.49 -1.17 -7.41
N ALA A 862 37.35 -1.87 -8.15
CA ALA A 862 37.03 -2.25 -9.52
C ALA A 862 35.78 -3.14 -9.53
N ALA A 863 34.85 -2.89 -10.46
CA ALA A 863 33.57 -3.60 -10.52
C ALA A 863 33.72 -5.14 -10.61
N GLY A 864 34.75 -5.63 -11.31
CA GLY A 864 35.04 -7.06 -11.43
C GLY A 864 35.70 -7.70 -10.20
N ASP A 865 36.18 -6.89 -9.26
CA ASP A 865 36.94 -7.36 -8.08
C ASP A 865 36.22 -7.10 -6.76
N VAL A 866 35.17 -6.26 -6.73
CA VAL A 866 34.50 -5.80 -5.50
C VAL A 866 34.01 -6.91 -4.57
N TYR A 867 33.78 -8.13 -5.06
CA TYR A 867 33.34 -9.28 -4.26
C TYR A 867 34.40 -10.35 -4.04
N LYS A 868 35.63 -10.14 -4.51
CA LYS A 868 36.73 -11.06 -4.28
C LYS A 868 37.28 -10.85 -2.88
N THR A 869 37.70 -11.94 -2.24
CA THR A 869 38.26 -11.91 -0.87
C THR A 869 39.62 -11.21 -0.78
N ASP A 870 40.32 -11.06 -1.90
CA ASP A 870 41.61 -10.40 -2.04
C ASP A 870 41.51 -9.04 -2.74
N ARG A 871 40.30 -8.46 -2.80
CA ARG A 871 40.05 -7.14 -3.41
C ARG A 871 40.90 -6.06 -2.77
N VAL A 872 41.40 -5.15 -3.60
CA VAL A 872 42.17 -3.98 -3.16
C VAL A 872 41.44 -2.73 -3.60
N ALA A 873 41.34 -1.76 -2.69
CA ALA A 873 40.74 -0.48 -3.02
C ALA A 873 41.59 0.26 -4.06
N VAL A 874 40.92 0.87 -5.03
CA VAL A 874 41.56 1.73 -6.03
C VAL A 874 41.85 3.08 -5.37
N ASP A 875 43.09 3.55 -5.46
CA ASP A 875 43.44 4.90 -5.03
C ASP A 875 42.85 5.92 -6.02
N THR A 876 41.85 6.66 -5.53
CA THR A 876 41.11 7.66 -6.29
C THR A 876 41.35 9.08 -5.77
N SER A 877 42.28 9.26 -4.83
CA SER A 877 42.57 10.55 -4.20
C SER A 877 43.01 11.63 -5.19
N GLY A 878 43.65 11.23 -6.30
CA GLY A 878 44.07 12.13 -7.38
C GLY A 878 43.03 12.34 -8.50
N MET A 879 41.88 11.67 -8.45
CA MET A 879 40.84 11.79 -9.48
C MET A 879 39.89 12.94 -9.17
N SER A 880 39.62 13.80 -10.17
CA SER A 880 38.59 14.84 -10.10
C SER A 880 37.17 14.25 -10.01
N VAL A 881 36.19 15.08 -9.62
CA VAL A 881 34.77 14.72 -9.58
C VAL A 881 34.30 14.18 -10.94
N ASP A 882 34.55 14.92 -12.02
CA ASP A 882 34.18 14.55 -13.40
C ASP A 882 34.83 13.24 -13.87
N GLN A 883 36.06 12.97 -13.44
CA GLN A 883 36.73 11.70 -13.76
C GLN A 883 36.00 10.54 -13.09
N LEU A 884 35.65 10.67 -11.81
CA LEU A 884 34.89 9.65 -11.09
C LEU A 884 33.49 9.44 -11.68
N GLU A 885 32.84 10.52 -12.16
CA GLU A 885 31.54 10.42 -12.84
C GLU A 885 31.59 9.54 -14.08
N SER A 886 32.69 9.60 -14.84
CA SER A 886 32.88 8.78 -16.03
C SER A 886 33.21 7.31 -15.74
N GLU A 887 33.61 7.00 -14.51
CA GLU A 887 34.01 5.67 -14.07
C GLU A 887 32.87 4.93 -13.35
N PHE A 888 31.94 5.66 -12.73
CA PHE A 888 30.74 5.08 -12.11
C PHE A 888 29.60 4.89 -13.13
N PRO A 889 28.78 3.83 -12.99
CA PRO A 889 28.94 2.67 -12.09
C PRO A 889 29.74 1.51 -12.73
N ASP A 890 30.20 1.66 -13.97
CA ASP A 890 30.64 0.53 -14.80
C ASP A 890 32.04 0.02 -14.48
N GLN A 891 32.97 0.91 -14.10
CA GLN A 891 34.36 0.56 -13.82
C GLN A 891 34.66 0.51 -12.32
N LEU A 892 34.11 1.46 -11.56
CA LEU A 892 34.29 1.56 -10.12
C LEU A 892 32.97 1.35 -9.38
N VAL A 893 33.07 0.77 -8.19
CA VAL A 893 31.95 0.57 -7.27
C VAL A 893 32.30 1.18 -5.92
N PRO A 894 31.53 2.17 -5.43
CA PRO A 894 31.76 2.75 -4.12
C PRO A 894 31.17 1.85 -3.02
N VAL A 895 31.97 1.63 -1.97
CA VAL A 895 31.59 0.86 -0.77
C VAL A 895 31.73 1.76 0.46
N ASN A 896 30.61 2.01 1.13
CA ASN A 896 30.51 2.70 2.40
C ASN A 896 30.83 1.75 3.57
N PHE A 897 31.66 2.23 4.48
CA PHE A 897 32.01 1.63 5.76
C PHE A 897 31.61 2.53 6.94
N GLY A 898 31.36 3.83 6.75
CA GLY A 898 31.04 4.76 7.83
C GLY A 898 30.61 6.14 7.34
N TYR A 899 29.88 6.87 8.20
CA TYR A 899 29.50 8.26 7.94
C TYR A 899 30.55 9.22 8.49
N SER A 900 30.68 10.38 7.85
CA SER A 900 31.62 11.43 8.22
C SER A 900 30.92 12.76 8.43
N TYR A 901 31.40 13.56 9.36
CA TYR A 901 31.02 14.97 9.47
C TYR A 901 31.83 15.82 8.52
N GLN A 902 31.12 16.63 7.74
CA GLN A 902 31.67 17.66 6.87
C GLN A 902 31.39 19.00 7.55
N ASP A 903 32.48 19.68 7.93
CA ASP A 903 32.41 20.98 8.56
C ASP A 903 32.08 22.05 7.50
N LEU A 904 30.91 22.68 7.66
CA LEU A 904 30.41 23.74 6.78
C LEU A 904 30.72 25.14 7.34
N GLY A 905 31.43 25.22 8.46
CA GLY A 905 31.75 26.44 9.17
C GLY A 905 30.67 26.87 10.15
N VAL A 906 30.63 28.17 10.43
CA VAL A 906 29.86 28.74 11.55
C VAL A 906 28.89 29.79 11.05
N VAL A 907 27.67 29.79 11.59
CA VAL A 907 26.61 30.76 11.29
C VAL A 907 26.09 31.41 12.56
N ASP A 908 25.72 32.68 12.46
CA ASP A 908 24.91 33.36 13.47
C ASP A 908 23.43 33.16 13.13
N ALA A 909 22.68 32.53 14.02
CA ALA A 909 21.28 32.18 13.79
C ALA A 909 20.37 32.82 14.85
N ASP A 910 19.26 33.40 14.40
CA ASP A 910 18.17 33.84 15.27
C ASP A 910 17.32 32.64 15.72
N ALA A 911 16.59 32.79 16.83
CA ALA A 911 15.62 31.77 17.23
C ALA A 911 14.48 31.69 16.18
N GLY A 912 14.23 30.50 15.65
CA GLY A 912 13.25 30.34 14.57
C GLY A 912 13.44 29.10 13.72
N SER A 913 12.81 29.10 12.55
CA SER A 913 12.96 28.07 11.54
C SER A 913 13.71 28.61 10.34
N HIS A 914 14.74 27.88 9.94
CA HIS A 914 15.61 28.16 8.81
C HIS A 914 15.54 26.98 7.84
N THR A 915 16.10 27.15 6.64
CA THR A 915 16.14 26.08 5.65
C THR A 915 17.45 26.16 4.89
N PHE A 916 18.18 25.05 4.84
CA PHE A 916 19.29 24.86 3.93
C PHE A 916 18.74 24.23 2.65
N SER A 917 19.01 24.82 1.49
CA SER A 917 18.92 24.15 0.20
C SER A 917 20.29 23.61 -0.16
N ILE A 918 20.36 22.34 -0.52
CA ILE A 918 21.55 21.63 -0.92
C ILE A 918 21.33 21.19 -2.37
N ASP A 919 22.05 21.82 -3.28
CA ASP A 919 22.06 21.49 -4.71
C ASP A 919 23.30 20.66 -5.02
N LYS A 920 23.11 19.37 -5.26
CA LYS A 920 24.16 18.45 -5.70
C LYS A 920 24.22 18.48 -7.22
N THR A 921 25.36 18.93 -7.74
CA THR A 921 25.51 19.21 -9.18
C THR A 921 26.14 18.06 -9.97
N ASP A 922 26.84 17.16 -9.29
CA ASP A 922 27.52 16.01 -9.88
C ASP A 922 26.60 14.77 -9.97
N THR A 923 26.99 13.76 -10.75
CA THR A 923 26.30 12.47 -10.87
C THR A 923 26.94 11.34 -10.04
N ASN A 924 27.91 11.63 -9.17
CA ASN A 924 28.51 10.61 -8.33
C ASN A 924 27.58 10.20 -7.17
N PRO A 925 27.53 8.92 -6.76
CA PRO A 925 26.70 8.51 -5.63
C PRO A 925 27.11 9.18 -4.30
N MET A 926 26.12 9.55 -3.48
CA MET A 926 26.32 10.13 -2.15
C MET A 926 25.23 9.61 -1.19
N LEU A 927 25.58 9.37 0.08
CA LEU A 927 24.60 9.15 1.14
C LEU A 927 24.57 10.36 2.07
N PHE A 928 23.36 10.80 2.42
CA PHE A 928 23.10 11.97 3.26
C PHE A 928 22.19 11.61 4.43
N GLU A 929 22.61 11.90 5.65
CA GLU A 929 21.80 11.68 6.85
C GLU A 929 21.08 12.96 7.29
N GLY A 930 21.80 14.07 7.41
CA GLY A 930 21.23 15.33 7.88
C GLY A 930 22.24 16.45 8.08
N ILE A 931 21.72 17.61 8.49
CA ILE A 931 22.50 18.76 8.98
C ILE A 931 22.34 18.85 10.49
N MET A 932 23.44 19.15 11.17
CA MET A 932 23.50 19.37 12.61
C MET A 932 23.88 20.81 12.89
N LEU A 933 23.14 21.46 13.80
CA LEU A 933 23.50 22.75 14.37
C LEU A 933 23.89 22.57 15.83
N VAL A 934 25.18 22.69 16.12
CA VAL A 934 25.72 22.61 17.48
C VAL A 934 26.18 24.00 17.90
N PRO A 935 25.84 24.50 19.09
CA PRO A 935 26.40 25.77 19.57
C PRO A 935 27.93 25.76 19.47
N ASP A 936 28.52 26.82 18.91
CA ASP A 936 29.95 26.83 18.56
C ASP A 936 30.85 26.68 19.80
N ASP A 937 30.45 27.26 20.93
CA ASP A 937 31.15 27.11 22.22
C ASP A 937 31.12 25.67 22.75
N VAL A 938 29.99 24.98 22.58
CA VAL A 938 29.85 23.56 22.92
C VAL A 938 30.72 22.73 21.98
N TYR A 939 30.61 22.92 20.66
CA TYR A 939 31.34 22.14 19.67
C TYR A 939 32.85 22.14 19.90
N GLN A 940 33.44 23.30 20.20
CA GLN A 940 34.87 23.46 20.45
C GLN A 940 35.37 22.81 21.77
N THR A 941 34.45 22.42 22.66
CA THR A 941 34.76 21.87 23.98
C THR A 941 34.17 20.48 24.21
N LEU A 942 33.62 19.85 23.16
CA LEU A 942 33.05 18.51 23.24
C LEU A 942 34.12 17.48 23.56
N GLU A 943 33.90 16.77 24.65
CA GLU A 943 34.71 15.63 25.09
C GLU A 943 33.78 14.46 25.39
N LEU A 944 34.35 13.24 25.42
CA LEU A 944 33.60 12.07 25.81
C LEU A 944 33.06 12.23 27.24
N PRO A 945 31.79 11.86 27.51
CA PRO A 945 31.24 11.87 28.85
C PRO A 945 32.11 11.06 29.83
N SER A 946 32.22 11.51 31.08
CA SER A 946 33.12 10.88 32.07
C SER A 946 32.80 9.42 32.42
N ASN A 947 31.60 8.94 32.09
CA ASN A 947 31.15 7.56 32.26
C ASN A 947 31.39 6.69 31.01
N VAL A 948 31.98 7.25 29.94
CA VAL A 948 32.30 6.56 28.68
C VAL A 948 33.81 6.36 28.58
N THR A 949 34.24 5.11 28.35
CA THR A 949 35.65 4.75 28.21
C THR A 949 35.88 4.12 26.83
N PRO A 950 36.69 4.73 25.96
CA PRO A 950 37.02 4.17 24.65
C PRO A 950 37.90 2.92 24.79
N ILE A 951 37.72 1.99 23.86
CA ILE A 951 38.53 0.77 23.76
C ILE A 951 39.86 1.12 23.08
N THR A 952 40.95 1.08 23.83
CA THR A 952 42.30 1.27 23.29
C THR A 952 42.88 -0.02 22.71
N ASN A 953 42.53 -1.17 23.31
CA ASN A 953 42.89 -2.49 22.81
C ASN A 953 41.68 -3.45 22.95
N PRO A 954 41.13 -3.98 21.85
CA PRO A 954 40.03 -4.96 21.88
C PRO A 954 40.30 -6.21 22.73
N ASP A 955 41.57 -6.58 22.93
CA ASP A 955 41.94 -7.74 23.74
C ASP A 955 41.76 -7.50 25.25
N ASP A 956 41.68 -6.24 25.68
CA ASP A 956 41.47 -5.87 27.09
C ASP A 956 40.00 -6.01 27.51
N LEU A 957 39.10 -6.26 26.55
CA LEU A 957 37.69 -6.52 26.84
C LEU A 957 37.50 -7.82 27.61
N GLY A 958 36.51 -7.84 28.51
CA GLY A 958 36.04 -9.08 29.10
C GLY A 958 35.53 -10.05 28.03
N CYS A 959 35.81 -11.35 28.17
CA CYS A 959 35.39 -12.35 27.20
C CYS A 959 35.99 -12.14 25.78
N SER A 960 37.18 -11.52 25.67
CA SER A 960 37.88 -11.22 24.40
C SER A 960 38.56 -12.40 23.73
N GLU A 961 38.37 -13.62 24.23
CA GLU A 961 38.98 -14.85 23.72
C GLU A 961 38.75 -15.01 22.21
N HIS A 962 39.83 -15.23 21.47
CA HIS A 962 39.77 -15.48 20.05
C HIS A 962 39.35 -16.92 19.77
N THR A 963 38.31 -17.07 18.97
CA THR A 963 37.85 -18.33 18.39
C THR A 963 38.16 -18.36 16.90
N GLU A 964 38.58 -19.51 16.40
CA GLU A 964 38.79 -19.72 14.97
C GLU A 964 37.48 -19.46 14.22
N SER A 965 37.50 -18.53 13.26
CA SER A 965 36.33 -18.23 12.44
C SER A 965 36.25 -19.22 11.29
N ALA A 966 35.07 -19.82 11.10
CA ALA A 966 34.82 -20.77 10.02
C ALA A 966 34.64 -20.11 8.64
N GLY A 967 34.41 -18.79 8.59
CA GLY A 967 34.18 -18.01 7.36
C GLY A 967 35.38 -17.15 6.95
N GLY A 968 35.39 -16.70 5.68
CA GLY A 968 36.40 -15.77 5.18
C GLY A 968 36.32 -14.39 5.86
N LYS A 969 37.47 -13.77 6.13
CA LYS A 969 37.61 -12.50 6.90
C LYS A 969 36.83 -11.32 6.32
N ASP A 970 36.57 -11.31 5.02
CA ASP A 970 35.94 -10.18 4.34
C ASP A 970 34.42 -10.23 4.34
N GLY A 971 33.81 -9.14 4.82
CA GLY A 971 32.41 -9.04 5.18
C GLY A 971 31.40 -8.74 4.07
N TYR A 972 31.83 -8.69 2.80
CA TYR A 972 31.00 -8.36 1.65
C TYR A 972 31.15 -9.44 0.58
N VAL A 973 30.09 -10.19 0.32
CA VAL A 973 29.97 -11.11 -0.81
C VAL A 973 28.70 -10.71 -1.54
N ASP A 974 28.68 -10.76 -2.86
CA ASP A 974 27.47 -10.47 -3.61
C ASP A 974 26.42 -11.56 -3.32
N PRO A 975 25.27 -11.22 -2.74
CA PRO A 975 24.17 -12.18 -2.59
C PRO A 975 23.68 -12.69 -3.94
N ALA A 976 23.91 -11.96 -5.04
CA ALA A 976 23.48 -12.29 -6.39
C ALA A 976 24.56 -12.97 -7.27
N ALA A 977 25.86 -12.85 -6.95
CA ALA A 977 26.96 -13.51 -7.68
C ALA A 977 27.49 -14.78 -7.00
N ASN A 978 26.80 -15.27 -5.96
CA ASN A 978 27.08 -16.59 -5.37
C ASN A 978 27.08 -17.67 -6.47
N PRO A 979 28.00 -18.65 -6.50
CA PRO A 979 28.00 -19.76 -7.47
C PRO A 979 26.66 -20.51 -7.60
N GLU A 980 25.79 -20.48 -6.60
CA GLU A 980 24.42 -20.99 -6.70
C GLU A 980 23.54 -20.20 -7.72
N HIS A 981 23.95 -18.98 -8.07
CA HIS A 981 23.41 -18.14 -9.16
C HIS A 981 24.19 -18.22 -10.47
N ALA A 982 25.40 -18.80 -10.48
CA ALA A 982 26.17 -18.97 -11.70
C ALA A 982 25.47 -19.86 -12.74
N ASN A 983 24.43 -20.62 -12.31
CA ASN A 983 23.59 -21.45 -13.17
C ASN A 983 22.47 -20.68 -13.88
N LEU A 984 22.18 -19.44 -13.50
CA LEU A 984 21.24 -18.60 -14.23
C LEU A 984 22.02 -17.80 -15.27
N THR A 985 21.80 -18.08 -16.54
CA THR A 985 22.44 -17.29 -17.62
C THR A 985 22.04 -15.83 -17.50
N GLN A 986 22.86 -14.89 -18.02
CA GLN A 986 22.50 -13.48 -18.00
C GLN A 986 21.18 -13.22 -18.74
N ASP A 987 20.82 -14.03 -19.74
CA ASP A 987 19.52 -14.03 -20.42
C ASP A 987 18.40 -14.65 -19.59
N GLU A 988 18.66 -15.58 -18.67
CA GLU A 988 17.67 -16.09 -17.71
C GLU A 988 17.52 -15.16 -16.52
N LEU A 989 18.59 -14.55 -16.02
CA LEU A 989 18.53 -13.43 -15.08
C LEU A 989 17.81 -12.26 -15.73
N LEU A 990 18.06 -11.95 -17.00
CA LEU A 990 17.33 -10.96 -17.76
C LEU A 990 15.93 -11.44 -18.09
N ASN A 991 15.59 -12.70 -18.38
CA ASN A 991 14.19 -13.11 -18.61
C ASN A 991 13.39 -13.28 -17.30
N LEU A 992 14.07 -13.59 -16.19
CA LEU A 992 13.53 -13.62 -14.83
C LEU A 992 13.43 -12.19 -14.24
N ALA A 993 14.31 -11.26 -14.65
CA ALA A 993 14.32 -9.85 -14.26
C ALA A 993 13.78 -8.86 -15.32
N ALA A 994 13.41 -9.34 -16.51
CA ALA A 994 12.70 -8.68 -17.61
C ALA A 994 11.25 -9.16 -17.68
N ALA A 995 10.70 -9.49 -16.50
CA ALA A 995 9.31 -9.17 -16.23
C ALA A 995 9.10 -7.63 -16.14
N ASP A 996 9.57 -6.92 -17.16
CA ASP A 996 9.49 -5.47 -17.44
C ASP A 996 9.81 -4.51 -16.28
N VAL A 997 11.08 -4.49 -15.86
CA VAL A 997 11.71 -3.21 -15.51
C VAL A 997 12.64 -2.82 -16.64
N GLN A 998 12.08 -2.24 -17.70
CA GLN A 998 12.86 -1.48 -18.68
C GLN A 998 13.30 -0.19 -18.00
N ASP A 999 14.62 0.01 -17.95
CA ASP A 999 15.36 1.06 -17.26
C ASP A 999 14.87 1.36 -15.83
N LEU A 1000 15.57 0.78 -14.83
CA LEU A 1000 15.54 1.30 -13.44
C LEU A 1000 16.11 2.73 -13.37
N GLU A 1001 16.78 3.17 -14.43
CA GLU A 1001 17.08 4.57 -14.62
C GLU A 1001 15.77 5.33 -14.87
N PRO A 1002 15.39 6.28 -14.00
CA PRO A 1002 14.32 7.20 -14.32
C PRO A 1002 14.59 7.87 -15.67
N PRO A 1003 13.54 8.17 -16.44
CA PRO A 1003 13.68 8.74 -17.78
C PRO A 1003 14.61 9.96 -17.76
N ALA A 1004 15.51 10.05 -18.75
CA ALA A 1004 16.40 11.20 -18.93
C ALA A 1004 15.58 12.50 -18.95
N GLY A 1005 15.65 13.29 -17.87
CA GLY A 1005 14.80 14.47 -17.62
C GLY A 1005 13.89 14.40 -16.39
N GLY A 1006 14.00 13.37 -15.56
CA GLY A 1006 13.22 13.21 -14.32
C GLY A 1006 11.79 12.71 -14.57
N VAL A 1007 10.91 12.77 -13.56
CA VAL A 1007 9.51 12.29 -13.62
C VAL A 1007 8.68 12.94 -14.75
N VAL A 1008 9.21 14.01 -15.33
CA VAL A 1008 8.48 14.94 -16.17
C VAL A 1008 9.19 15.08 -17.51
N GLY A 1009 8.83 14.22 -18.47
CA GLY A 1009 9.04 14.52 -19.89
C GLY A 1009 8.28 15.79 -20.28
N SER A 1010 8.90 16.96 -20.05
CA SER A 1010 8.41 18.33 -20.24
C SER A 1010 7.20 18.77 -19.38
N SER A 1011 7.49 19.51 -18.30
CA SER A 1011 6.53 20.06 -17.32
C SER A 1011 5.39 20.87 -17.94
N TRP A 1012 5.69 21.60 -19.02
CA TRP A 1012 4.70 22.42 -19.73
C TRP A 1012 3.73 21.62 -20.60
N ILE A 1013 4.11 20.45 -21.12
CA ILE A 1013 3.21 19.58 -21.87
C ILE A 1013 2.19 18.93 -20.93
N GLY A 1014 2.63 18.49 -19.74
CA GLY A 1014 1.74 17.94 -18.71
C GLY A 1014 0.70 18.96 -18.24
N ILE A 1015 1.14 20.14 -17.79
CA ILE A 1015 0.24 21.22 -17.37
C ILE A 1015 -0.64 21.67 -18.55
N GLY A 1016 -0.05 21.82 -19.74
CA GLY A 1016 -0.77 22.18 -20.97
C GLY A 1016 -1.86 21.18 -21.33
N LEU A 1017 -1.58 19.86 -21.24
CA LEU A 1017 -2.53 18.78 -21.48
C LEU A 1017 -3.60 18.70 -20.39
N THR A 1018 -3.27 18.90 -19.11
CA THR A 1018 -4.26 18.95 -18.02
C THR A 1018 -5.20 20.14 -18.20
N VAL A 1019 -4.65 21.33 -18.52
CA VAL A 1019 -5.46 22.52 -18.84
C VAL A 1019 -6.28 22.28 -20.10
N LEU A 1020 -5.73 21.61 -21.13
CA LEU A 1020 -6.47 21.19 -22.32
C LEU A 1020 -7.56 20.17 -22.00
N LEU A 1021 -7.34 19.23 -21.09
CA LEU A 1021 -8.32 18.24 -20.64
C LEU A 1021 -9.43 18.89 -19.83
N LEU A 1022 -9.11 19.84 -18.95
CA LEU A 1022 -10.07 20.64 -18.19
C LEU A 1022 -10.86 21.58 -19.12
N ALA A 1023 -10.19 22.23 -20.07
CA ALA A 1023 -10.79 23.08 -21.09
C ALA A 1023 -11.64 22.25 -22.06
N PHE A 1024 -11.18 21.07 -22.48
CA PHE A 1024 -11.91 20.13 -23.32
C PHE A 1024 -13.09 19.56 -22.57
N SER A 1025 -12.96 19.20 -21.30
CA SER A 1025 -14.08 18.80 -20.42
C SER A 1025 -15.10 19.92 -20.27
N GLY A 1026 -14.64 21.16 -20.04
CA GLY A 1026 -15.48 22.36 -20.02
C GLY A 1026 -16.15 22.63 -21.37
N LEU A 1027 -15.45 22.42 -22.48
CA LEU A 1027 -15.94 22.54 -23.85
C LEU A 1027 -16.90 21.40 -24.21
N LEU A 1028 -16.71 20.19 -23.71
CA LEU A 1028 -17.59 19.03 -23.92
C LEU A 1028 -18.88 19.19 -23.13
N VAL A 1029 -18.79 19.73 -21.91
CA VAL A 1029 -19.93 20.19 -21.10
C VAL A 1029 -20.66 21.32 -21.84
N ARG A 1030 -19.94 22.30 -22.40
CA ARG A 1030 -20.50 23.42 -23.18
C ARG A 1030 -21.11 22.98 -24.52
N TRP A 1031 -20.49 22.03 -25.22
CA TRP A 1031 -20.93 21.50 -26.53
C TRP A 1031 -22.13 20.58 -26.37
N ARG A 1032 -22.15 19.70 -25.36
CA ARG A 1032 -23.34 18.90 -25.03
C ARG A 1032 -24.50 19.76 -24.53
N ALA A 1033 -24.25 20.92 -23.92
CA ALA A 1033 -25.28 21.87 -23.52
C ALA A 1033 -25.95 22.59 -24.71
N ARG A 1034 -25.39 22.54 -25.93
CA ARG A 1034 -25.96 23.17 -27.13
C ARG A 1034 -27.02 22.34 -27.84
N LEU A 1035 -27.14 21.03 -27.56
CA LEU A 1035 -27.83 20.13 -28.50
C LEU A 1035 -29.34 19.93 -28.31
N ARG A 1036 -30.01 20.32 -27.20
CA ARG A 1036 -31.50 20.25 -27.10
C ARG A 1036 -32.12 21.24 -26.09
N PRO A 1037 -33.26 21.90 -26.39
CA PRO A 1037 -34.09 22.59 -25.41
C PRO A 1037 -34.76 21.59 -24.45
N ASP A 1038 -35.00 21.99 -23.21
CA ASP A 1038 -35.70 21.18 -22.19
C ASP A 1038 -37.21 21.13 -22.50
N GLU A 1039 -37.80 19.93 -22.61
CA GLU A 1039 -39.25 19.74 -22.52
C GLU A 1039 -39.70 19.86 -21.05
N PRO A 1040 -40.93 20.36 -20.78
CA PRO A 1040 -41.43 20.56 -19.42
C PRO A 1040 -41.63 19.23 -18.67
N ASP A 1041 -41.29 19.21 -17.38
CA ASP A 1041 -41.41 18.06 -16.49
C ASP A 1041 -42.89 17.59 -16.38
N GLU A 1042 -43.18 16.33 -16.72
CA GLU A 1042 -44.47 15.69 -16.40
C GLU A 1042 -44.62 15.51 -14.88
N PRO A 1043 -45.82 15.73 -14.31
CA PRO A 1043 -46.07 15.52 -12.89
C PRO A 1043 -46.03 14.04 -12.51
N ASP A 1044 -45.58 13.77 -11.28
CA ASP A 1044 -45.43 12.43 -10.69
C ASP A 1044 -46.74 11.61 -10.76
N PRO A 1045 -46.70 10.31 -11.14
CA PRO A 1045 -47.87 9.44 -11.21
C PRO A 1045 -48.44 9.01 -9.83
N GLU A 1046 -47.91 9.51 -8.70
CA GLU A 1046 -48.41 9.17 -7.35
C GLU A 1046 -49.44 10.18 -6.80
N ASP A 1047 -49.85 11.20 -7.54
CA ASP A 1047 -50.78 12.24 -7.05
C ASP A 1047 -52.28 11.89 -7.19
N SER A 1048 -52.63 10.64 -7.51
CA SER A 1048 -54.03 10.23 -7.76
C SER A 1048 -54.78 9.64 -6.55
N THR A 1049 -54.33 9.86 -5.31
CA THR A 1049 -55.04 9.37 -4.12
C THR A 1049 -55.16 10.42 -3.02
N HIS A 1050 -55.95 11.46 -3.27
CA HIS A 1050 -56.66 12.19 -2.21
C HIS A 1050 -58.01 12.71 -2.74
N PRO A 1051 -59.15 12.37 -2.11
CA PRO A 1051 -60.44 12.93 -2.50
C PRO A 1051 -60.52 14.38 -2.03
N SER A 1052 -60.82 15.28 -2.97
CA SER A 1052 -61.13 16.69 -2.73
C SER A 1052 -62.45 16.81 -1.97
N THR A 1053 -62.40 17.33 -0.74
CA THR A 1053 -63.59 17.80 -0.02
C THR A 1053 -63.97 19.18 -0.51
N GLU A 1054 -65.07 19.22 -1.25
CA GLU A 1054 -65.87 20.41 -1.55
C GLU A 1054 -66.36 21.07 -0.25
N LYS A 1055 -66.20 22.40 -0.16
CA LYS A 1055 -66.99 23.26 0.74
C LYS A 1055 -67.36 24.52 -0.04
N GLU A 1056 -68.61 24.55 -0.50
CA GLU A 1056 -69.31 25.77 -0.88
C GLU A 1056 -69.85 26.48 0.37
N SER A 1057 -69.83 27.81 0.35
CA SER A 1057 -70.81 28.69 0.99
C SER A 1057 -70.69 30.08 0.37
N PRO A 1058 -71.77 30.88 0.23
CA PRO A 1058 -73.19 30.55 0.20
C PRO A 1058 -73.79 30.48 -1.22
#